data_AF-A0AA96RJP5-F1
#
_entry.id   AF-A0AA96RJP5-F1
#
_cell.length_a   1.000
_cell.length_b   1.000
_cell.length_c   1.000
_cell.angle_alpha   90.00
_cell.angle_beta   90.00
_cell.angle_gamma   90.00
#
_symmetry.space_group_name_H-M   'P 1'
#
loop_
_entity.id
_entity.type
_entity.pdbx_description
1 polymer ?
#
loop_
_entity_poly.entity_id
_entity_poly.type
_entity_poly.pdbx_seq_one_letter_code
_entity_poly.pdbx_strand_id
1 'polypeptide(L)'
;MTMKKKLAVTTLSASILLASLAGLPLSEKGFADKLGISVGVASADTVATTTAVTPLGMLNGLHGELVKDVQGLSDVKATRDYVAAHNFTDSEMQTILGPVWTKLAPAGVNVTPVFALFNSLDLFYDESGNNIDALVQNTNIRAAINTLFTYKSLPGINDQYGLSKQSVIDFQEAAIAALKSKKNDLLASVLVALSNSGSTQDILNTVNSIVKAELSDDNLLIYNFLKAYHITLDDLNVVQDNIANAVGAKALSARAALVSAGVRYVLAGDIAYVPTTVTTNSVKPGLTVFGSNLINNYLTWSLQTGTVDHVKFTNDGTLVLDGANAGSGKIQARDSKFGLLLYISATISLNNSSSTDPGTGTSPADTKKDPAEQGKADLDKLIKDLVGATDEKKSEIFKKAQDAIKNAIAQLATLDLKSSIKVEGNVAKPTLNNADLTKKMKEVADKAKALNDQLQKLNPQAKPEKVELKLDFGTTTAKTTEIPFAKELLDSAKENGIDTVSVSMNGLTLGVSPTEFSKDTTLKVSKQDKTEATDVTKLNVVSDVFNFEFTSGGNEIHTFNKPVTLQLPIENTSNVDTDLLTLAKIINGKLEYYGGSYQNGTFSAKRNGFSTYTVVENKVSFGDTTSVKAWAGRQIQVAAAKGILEGRAEQTFDPNGFVTRAEFAKMIVKTFSLQDDQATENFADVSDSDWYKVYVASAVKNGIVNGKEAGKFDPNGKITRAEMAVMSSRALALKGVTLNPAKVDEVLKGFTDATAINTSLKDGVALAANEGIIIGEEGNAFNPNANSTRAQAAVVIYRLLNK
;
A
#
# COMPACT_ATOMS: atom_id res chain seq x y z
N MET A 1 40.97 27.13 5.22
CA MET A 1 41.69 25.94 4.69
C MET A 1 40.67 25.03 4.04
N THR A 2 40.59 25.05 2.71
CA THR A 2 41.00 23.91 1.89
C THR A 2 40.27 22.61 2.25
N MET A 3 38.97 22.60 1.94
CA MET A 3 38.18 21.40 1.61
C MET A 3 38.70 20.74 0.31
N LYS A 4 40.02 20.54 0.25
CA LYS A 4 40.63 19.46 -0.50
C LYS A 4 40.16 18.22 0.26
N LYS A 5 39.12 17.55 -0.22
CA LYS A 5 38.85 17.26 -1.61
C LYS A 5 37.31 17.03 -1.71
N LYS A 6 36.51 17.77 -2.54
CA LYS A 6 35.00 17.73 -2.49
C LYS A 6 34.02 17.57 -3.72
N LEU A 7 34.37 17.01 -4.91
CA LEU A 7 33.48 16.08 -5.70
C LEU A 7 34.24 15.08 -6.65
N ALA A 8 34.00 13.75 -6.76
CA ALA A 8 34.53 12.81 -7.82
C ALA A 8 33.93 11.38 -8.04
N VAL A 9 32.93 10.91 -7.30
CA VAL A 9 32.43 9.52 -7.40
C VAL A 9 31.40 9.26 -8.50
N THR A 10 30.79 10.33 -9.00
CA THR A 10 29.58 10.32 -9.83
C THR A 10 29.74 9.51 -11.13
N THR A 11 30.95 9.45 -11.69
CA THR A 11 31.31 8.64 -12.87
C THR A 11 31.20 7.14 -12.61
N LEU A 12 31.46 6.70 -11.39
CA LEU A 12 31.40 5.29 -11.02
C LEU A 12 30.01 4.89 -10.56
N SER A 13 29.36 5.75 -9.76
CA SER A 13 27.99 5.52 -9.31
C SER A 13 26.99 5.48 -10.45
N ALA A 14 27.17 6.26 -11.54
CA ALA A 14 26.34 6.14 -12.74
C ALA A 14 26.51 4.78 -13.44
N SER A 15 27.75 4.26 -13.50
CA SER A 15 28.05 2.93 -14.04
C SER A 15 27.45 1.81 -13.17
N ILE A 16 27.40 2.00 -11.85
CA ILE A 16 26.76 1.07 -10.90
C ILE A 16 25.24 1.15 -10.95
N LEU A 17 24.65 2.36 -11.06
CA LEU A 17 23.21 2.57 -11.12
C LEU A 17 22.56 1.79 -12.28
N LEU A 18 23.27 1.74 -13.41
CA LEU A 18 22.86 1.01 -14.60
C LEU A 18 23.29 -0.45 -14.55
N ALA A 19 24.42 -0.78 -13.91
CA ALA A 19 24.75 -2.17 -13.56
C ALA A 19 23.85 -2.80 -12.48
N SER A 20 23.00 -2.05 -11.77
CA SER A 20 22.13 -2.61 -10.72
C SER A 20 20.63 -2.29 -10.79
N LEU A 21 20.11 -1.96 -11.99
CA LEU A 21 18.83 -2.55 -12.43
C LEU A 21 18.88 -4.08 -12.30
N ALA A 22 20.09 -4.64 -12.35
CA ALA A 22 20.42 -5.88 -11.73
C ALA A 22 20.72 -5.73 -10.19
N GLY A 23 19.70 -5.74 -9.32
CA GLY A 23 19.84 -5.56 -7.85
C GLY A 23 20.88 -6.43 -7.12
N LEU A 24 21.40 -5.95 -5.98
CA LEU A 24 22.53 -6.60 -5.28
C LEU A 24 22.21 -6.85 -3.80
N PRO A 25 22.35 -8.11 -3.30
CA PRO A 25 22.35 -8.31 -1.85
C PRO A 25 23.45 -9.22 -1.27
N LEU A 26 23.62 -9.01 0.03
CA LEU A 26 24.29 -9.81 1.06
C LEU A 26 25.83 -9.73 1.13
N SER A 27 26.29 -9.29 2.30
CA SER A 27 27.51 -9.76 2.98
C SER A 27 27.04 -10.24 4.35
N GLU A 28 27.50 -11.42 4.82
CA GLU A 28 27.20 -11.90 6.17
C GLU A 28 28.39 -11.75 7.15
N LYS A 29 29.63 -11.54 6.67
CA LYS A 29 30.82 -11.79 7.51
C LYS A 29 32.17 -11.13 7.16
N GLY A 30 32.22 -10.20 6.20
CA GLY A 30 33.50 -9.76 5.60
C GLY A 30 34.51 -9.05 6.53
N PHE A 31 34.05 -8.24 7.49
CA PHE A 31 34.89 -7.28 8.23
C PHE A 31 34.79 -7.39 9.77
N ALA A 32 33.63 -7.74 10.33
CA ALA A 32 33.46 -7.90 11.78
C ALA A 32 34.33 -9.02 12.39
N ASP A 33 34.42 -10.17 11.69
CA ASP A 33 35.31 -11.27 12.06
C ASP A 33 36.81 -10.88 11.98
N LYS A 34 37.17 -9.91 11.13
CA LYS A 34 38.55 -9.38 11.03
C LYS A 34 38.89 -8.34 12.11
N LEU A 35 37.90 -7.86 12.86
CA LEU A 35 38.07 -6.93 13.98
C LEU A 35 37.73 -7.55 15.35
N GLY A 36 37.31 -8.83 15.39
CA GLY A 36 36.99 -9.54 16.63
C GLY A 36 35.69 -9.10 17.31
N ILE A 37 34.75 -8.50 16.57
CA ILE A 37 33.50 -7.98 17.12
C ILE A 37 32.35 -8.95 16.82
N SER A 38 31.89 -9.65 17.86
CA SER A 38 30.66 -10.44 17.83
C SER A 38 29.44 -9.54 18.02
N VAL A 39 28.62 -9.39 16.98
CA VAL A 39 27.26 -8.83 17.06
C VAL A 39 26.30 -9.70 16.26
N GLY A 40 25.14 -10.00 16.86
CA GLY A 40 24.17 -10.95 16.33
C GLY A 40 23.42 -10.44 15.10
N VAL A 41 23.09 -11.38 14.21
CA VAL A 41 22.26 -11.14 13.02
C VAL A 41 20.88 -10.60 13.38
N ALA A 42 20.57 -9.39 12.93
CA ALA A 42 19.20 -8.90 12.79
C ALA A 42 18.74 -9.18 11.35
N SER A 43 17.74 -10.04 11.18
CA SER A 43 17.14 -10.31 9.87
C SER A 43 16.28 -9.14 9.40
N ALA A 44 16.40 -8.74 8.14
CA ALA A 44 15.60 -7.67 7.55
C ALA A 44 14.08 -7.94 7.68
N ASP A 45 13.37 -7.04 8.37
CA ASP A 45 11.91 -7.04 8.46
C ASP A 45 11.32 -5.72 7.90
N THR A 46 10.51 -5.89 6.86
CA THR A 46 9.34 -5.08 6.47
C THR A 46 9.36 -3.55 6.67
N VAL A 47 9.75 -2.83 5.61
CA VAL A 47 9.32 -1.43 5.38
C VAL A 47 7.82 -1.40 5.05
N ALA A 48 7.06 -0.59 5.79
CA ALA A 48 5.61 -0.46 5.65
C ALA A 48 5.18 0.31 4.39
N THR A 49 4.00 -0.02 3.87
CA THR A 49 3.45 0.52 2.62
C THR A 49 2.72 1.85 2.80
N THR A 50 3.40 2.99 2.67
CA THR A 50 2.79 4.30 2.32
C THR A 50 3.77 5.25 1.63
N THR A 51 3.53 5.55 0.34
CA THR A 51 3.69 6.87 -0.35
C THR A 51 4.91 7.78 -0.12
N ALA A 52 6.01 7.29 0.42
CA ALA A 52 7.36 7.83 0.18
C ALA A 52 8.28 6.63 -0.13
N VAL A 53 8.92 6.66 -1.29
CA VAL A 53 9.72 5.52 -1.79
C VAL A 53 11.12 5.63 -1.20
N THR A 54 11.27 5.30 0.09
CA THR A 54 12.60 5.35 0.72
C THR A 54 13.56 4.41 -0.01
N PRO A 55 14.86 4.75 -0.12
CA PRO A 55 15.83 3.91 -0.84
C PRO A 55 15.94 2.51 -0.24
N LEU A 56 15.84 2.43 1.09
CA LEU A 56 15.77 1.16 1.80
C LEU A 56 14.49 0.38 1.45
N GLY A 57 13.34 1.05 1.29
CA GLY A 57 12.10 0.44 0.79
C GLY A 57 12.22 -0.10 -0.63
N MET A 58 12.95 0.59 -1.52
CA MET A 58 13.26 0.10 -2.87
C MET A 58 14.16 -1.14 -2.84
N LEU A 59 15.27 -1.05 -2.12
CA LEU A 59 16.24 -2.15 -2.01
C LEU A 59 15.60 -3.40 -1.38
N ASN A 60 14.79 -3.22 -0.35
CA ASN A 60 14.05 -4.31 0.29
C ASN A 60 12.96 -4.90 -0.63
N GLY A 61 12.29 -4.07 -1.44
CA GLY A 61 11.33 -4.54 -2.43
C GLY A 61 11.98 -5.36 -3.56
N LEU A 62 13.09 -4.85 -4.13
CA LEU A 62 13.90 -5.56 -5.13
C LEU A 62 14.48 -6.86 -4.57
N HIS A 63 14.98 -6.84 -3.34
CA HIS A 63 15.46 -8.03 -2.64
C HIS A 63 14.33 -9.05 -2.43
N GLY A 64 13.15 -8.60 -2.00
CA GLY A 64 11.96 -9.42 -1.85
C GLY A 64 11.51 -10.10 -3.14
N GLU A 65 11.65 -9.45 -4.29
CA GLU A 65 11.41 -10.08 -5.60
C GLU A 65 12.53 -11.01 -6.06
N LEU A 66 13.79 -10.73 -5.72
CA LEU A 66 14.92 -11.60 -6.05
C LEU A 66 14.93 -12.89 -5.23
N VAL A 67 14.63 -12.83 -3.93
CA VAL A 67 14.63 -14.01 -3.05
C VAL A 67 13.65 -15.10 -3.51
N LYS A 68 12.64 -14.72 -4.31
CA LYS A 68 11.73 -15.68 -4.97
C LYS A 68 12.45 -16.50 -6.05
N ASP A 69 13.42 -15.95 -6.77
CA ASP A 69 14.23 -16.69 -7.76
C ASP A 69 15.47 -17.31 -7.10
N VAL A 70 15.33 -18.53 -6.58
CA VAL A 70 16.41 -19.24 -5.86
C VAL A 70 17.67 -19.43 -6.72
N GLN A 71 17.52 -19.75 -8.00
CA GLN A 71 18.66 -19.91 -8.91
C GLN A 71 19.27 -18.55 -9.25
N GLY A 72 18.42 -17.56 -9.56
CA GLY A 72 18.85 -16.20 -9.81
C GLY A 72 19.67 -15.63 -8.65
N LEU A 73 19.15 -15.72 -7.42
CA LEU A 73 19.87 -15.31 -6.21
C LEU A 73 21.22 -16.04 -6.04
N SER A 74 21.32 -17.30 -6.44
CA SER A 74 22.57 -18.07 -6.42
C SER A 74 23.60 -17.53 -7.42
N ASP A 75 23.20 -17.27 -8.66
CA ASP A 75 24.07 -16.74 -9.71
C ASP A 75 24.58 -15.32 -9.36
N VAL A 76 23.74 -14.53 -8.69
CA VAL A 76 24.07 -13.20 -8.16
C VAL A 76 25.11 -13.29 -7.05
N LYS A 77 24.92 -14.18 -6.07
CA LYS A 77 25.91 -14.43 -5.01
C LYS A 77 27.26 -14.88 -5.58
N ALA A 78 27.25 -15.80 -6.55
CA ALA A 78 28.47 -16.27 -7.20
C ALA A 78 29.19 -15.16 -7.99
N THR A 79 28.44 -14.25 -8.62
CA THR A 79 28.99 -13.09 -9.34
C THR A 79 29.60 -12.07 -8.38
N ARG A 80 28.92 -11.78 -7.26
CA ARG A 80 29.45 -10.98 -6.15
C ARG A 80 30.78 -11.53 -5.63
N ASP A 81 30.78 -12.82 -5.27
CA ASP A 81 31.95 -13.45 -4.63
C ASP A 81 33.17 -13.49 -5.56
N TYR A 82 32.94 -13.59 -6.87
CA TYR A 82 33.99 -13.42 -7.87
C TYR A 82 34.54 -11.99 -7.88
N VAL A 83 33.68 -10.97 -8.01
CA VAL A 83 34.08 -9.56 -8.09
C VAL A 83 34.83 -9.12 -6.82
N ALA A 84 34.35 -9.50 -5.64
CA ALA A 84 35.00 -9.18 -4.36
C ALA A 84 36.37 -9.87 -4.17
N ALA A 85 36.64 -10.96 -4.89
CA ALA A 85 37.91 -11.67 -4.87
C ALA A 85 38.88 -11.23 -5.99
N HIS A 86 38.45 -10.35 -6.91
CA HIS A 86 39.18 -10.03 -8.14
C HIS A 86 39.72 -8.59 -8.14
N ASN A 87 41.06 -8.46 -8.14
CA ASN A 87 41.73 -7.16 -8.29
C ASN A 87 41.89 -6.82 -9.77
N PHE A 88 40.92 -6.12 -10.37
CA PHE A 88 41.01 -5.64 -11.74
C PHE A 88 42.23 -4.71 -11.93
N THR A 89 42.99 -4.95 -13.00
CA THR A 89 44.14 -4.13 -13.40
C THR A 89 43.68 -2.80 -14.01
N ASP A 90 44.56 -1.79 -14.03
CA ASP A 90 44.29 -0.50 -14.67
C ASP A 90 43.91 -0.64 -16.16
N SER A 91 44.40 -1.68 -16.84
CA SER A 91 44.10 -1.96 -18.26
C SER A 91 42.69 -2.55 -18.46
N GLU A 92 42.28 -3.46 -17.59
CA GLU A 92 40.91 -3.99 -17.56
C GLU A 92 39.92 -2.88 -17.19
N MET A 93 40.25 -2.06 -16.20
CA MET A 93 39.43 -0.91 -15.78
C MET A 93 39.26 0.15 -16.87
N GLN A 94 40.32 0.45 -17.63
CA GLN A 94 40.22 1.33 -18.81
C GLN A 94 39.35 0.74 -19.92
N THR A 95 39.41 -0.58 -20.13
CA THR A 95 38.57 -1.29 -21.10
C THR A 95 37.10 -1.28 -20.66
N ILE A 96 36.84 -1.59 -19.39
CA ILE A 96 35.50 -1.60 -18.79
C ILE A 96 34.85 -0.21 -18.88
N LEU A 97 35.55 0.83 -18.42
CA LEU A 97 34.99 2.19 -18.30
C LEU A 97 35.08 3.02 -19.59
N GLY A 98 35.77 2.54 -20.63
CA GLY A 98 36.08 3.26 -21.87
C GLY A 98 34.96 4.12 -22.49
N PRO A 99 33.72 3.62 -22.65
CA PRO A 99 32.60 4.37 -23.24
C PRO A 99 32.26 5.67 -22.50
N VAL A 100 32.31 5.64 -21.17
CA VAL A 100 32.07 6.81 -20.30
C VAL A 100 33.36 7.62 -20.13
N TRP A 101 34.49 6.92 -20.00
CA TRP A 101 35.79 7.52 -19.72
C TRP A 101 36.27 8.45 -20.84
N THR A 102 36.15 8.03 -22.10
CA THR A 102 36.54 8.83 -23.27
C THR A 102 35.80 10.17 -23.35
N LYS A 103 34.57 10.25 -22.84
CA LYS A 103 33.77 11.48 -22.78
C LYS A 103 34.18 12.42 -21.65
N LEU A 104 34.75 11.89 -20.58
CA LEU A 104 35.26 12.64 -19.41
C LEU A 104 36.73 13.04 -19.54
N ALA A 105 37.50 12.35 -20.39
CA ALA A 105 38.95 12.50 -20.52
C ALA A 105 39.52 13.88 -20.96
N PRO A 106 38.84 14.76 -21.75
CA PRO A 106 39.50 15.95 -22.32
C PRO A 106 39.82 17.11 -21.34
N ALA A 107 39.94 16.83 -20.05
CA ALA A 107 40.17 17.80 -18.97
C ALA A 107 41.43 17.56 -18.12
N GLY A 108 42.31 16.61 -18.50
CA GLY A 108 43.58 16.36 -17.77
C GLY A 108 43.40 15.79 -16.35
N VAL A 109 42.29 15.10 -16.11
CA VAL A 109 41.93 14.56 -14.79
C VAL A 109 42.74 13.30 -14.49
N ASN A 110 43.39 13.25 -13.32
CA ASN A 110 44.10 12.06 -12.85
C ASN A 110 43.10 10.93 -12.54
N VAL A 111 43.31 9.78 -13.18
CA VAL A 111 42.42 8.61 -13.17
C VAL A 111 42.61 7.70 -11.96
N THR A 112 43.81 7.69 -11.36
CA THR A 112 44.19 6.77 -10.28
C THR A 112 43.25 6.85 -9.07
N PRO A 113 42.76 8.02 -8.61
CA PRO A 113 41.76 8.09 -7.54
C PRO A 113 40.39 7.52 -7.91
N VAL A 114 40.04 7.46 -9.20
CA VAL A 114 38.77 6.92 -9.72
C VAL A 114 38.85 5.39 -9.88
N PHE A 115 40.03 4.86 -10.22
CA PHE A 115 40.26 3.40 -10.23
C PHE A 115 40.45 2.84 -8.82
N ALA A 116 41.21 3.54 -7.97
CA ALA A 116 41.34 3.20 -6.54
C ALA A 116 39.98 3.23 -5.83
N LEU A 117 39.09 4.15 -6.24
CA LEU A 117 37.68 4.14 -5.84
C LEU A 117 36.99 2.82 -6.23
N PHE A 118 37.02 2.42 -7.50
CA PHE A 118 36.32 1.21 -7.97
C PHE A 118 36.77 -0.04 -7.23
N ASN A 119 38.08 -0.18 -7.02
CA ASN A 119 38.66 -1.28 -6.25
C ASN A 119 38.45 -1.13 -4.73
N SER A 120 37.97 0.02 -4.23
CA SER A 120 37.63 0.25 -2.81
C SER A 120 36.13 0.22 -2.51
N LEU A 121 35.28 0.17 -3.54
CA LEU A 121 33.86 0.01 -3.37
C LEU A 121 33.58 -1.44 -2.98
N ASP A 122 33.25 -1.65 -1.71
CA ASP A 122 32.57 -2.85 -1.27
C ASP A 122 31.14 -2.77 -1.82
N LEU A 123 30.94 -3.26 -3.06
CA LEU A 123 29.74 -3.02 -3.90
C LEU A 123 28.46 -3.69 -3.37
N PHE A 124 28.46 -4.20 -2.13
CA PHE A 124 27.51 -5.21 -1.69
C PHE A 124 27.00 -4.97 -0.26
N TYR A 125 25.68 -4.77 -0.18
CA TYR A 125 24.86 -4.55 1.03
C TYR A 125 25.12 -3.23 1.79
N ASP A 126 24.11 -2.36 1.77
CA ASP A 126 24.09 -1.09 2.50
C ASP A 126 22.66 -0.75 2.98
N GLU A 127 22.17 -1.51 3.97
CA GLU A 127 20.83 -1.36 4.56
C GLU A 127 20.58 0.00 5.22
N SER A 128 21.64 0.76 5.51
CA SER A 128 21.57 2.07 6.17
C SER A 128 21.82 3.24 5.21
N GLY A 129 22.28 2.96 3.98
CA GLY A 129 22.83 3.97 3.08
C GLY A 129 24.15 4.58 3.59
N ASN A 130 24.83 3.92 4.52
CA ASN A 130 26.09 4.31 5.13
C ASN A 130 27.27 4.23 4.15
N ASN A 131 27.25 3.30 3.19
CA ASN A 131 28.24 3.26 2.11
C ASN A 131 28.01 4.43 1.15
N ILE A 132 26.76 4.78 0.83
CA ILE A 132 26.45 6.01 0.06
C ILE A 132 26.93 7.25 0.83
N ASP A 133 26.71 7.32 2.15
CA ASP A 133 27.20 8.43 2.98
C ASP A 133 28.73 8.48 3.06
N ALA A 134 29.41 7.35 3.27
CA ALA A 134 30.87 7.26 3.26
C ALA A 134 31.45 7.68 1.90
N LEU A 135 30.77 7.33 0.81
CA LEU A 135 31.13 7.68 -0.56
C LEU A 135 30.98 9.17 -0.86
N VAL A 136 29.86 9.76 -0.44
CA VAL A 136 29.56 11.20 -0.50
C VAL A 136 30.46 11.99 0.47
N GLN A 137 30.95 11.39 1.54
CA GLN A 137 31.84 12.05 2.49
C GLN A 137 33.32 11.94 2.10
N ASN A 138 33.73 10.87 1.40
CA ASN A 138 35.13 10.59 1.05
C ASN A 138 35.81 11.78 0.38
N THR A 139 37.04 12.08 0.79
CA THR A 139 37.73 13.25 0.28
C THR A 139 38.41 13.00 -1.07
N ASN A 140 39.29 12.01 -1.31
CA ASN A 140 39.97 11.91 -2.62
C ASN A 140 38.99 11.71 -3.79
N ILE A 141 37.97 10.91 -3.52
CA ILE A 141 36.73 10.64 -4.28
C ILE A 141 35.73 11.78 -4.22
N ARG A 142 35.92 12.67 -3.26
CA ARG A 142 35.66 14.09 -3.41
C ARG A 142 36.56 14.63 -4.60
N ALA A 143 37.00 15.89 -4.65
CA ALA A 143 37.95 16.52 -5.63
C ALA A 143 37.69 16.49 -7.18
N ALA A 144 37.99 15.39 -7.87
CA ALA A 144 38.21 15.31 -9.32
C ALA A 144 37.02 15.58 -10.29
N ILE A 145 35.76 15.48 -9.87
CA ILE A 145 34.56 15.92 -10.62
C ILE A 145 34.16 17.35 -10.25
N ASN A 146 34.69 18.00 -9.20
CA ASN A 146 34.60 19.47 -9.13
C ASN A 146 35.44 20.09 -10.26
N THR A 147 36.53 19.43 -10.66
CA THR A 147 37.24 19.73 -11.92
C THR A 147 36.32 19.54 -13.13
N LEU A 148 35.56 18.44 -13.21
CA LEU A 148 34.68 18.16 -14.35
C LEU A 148 33.45 19.09 -14.40
N PHE A 149 32.83 19.43 -13.28
CA PHE A 149 31.75 20.42 -13.21
C PHE A 149 32.26 21.81 -13.64
N THR A 150 33.41 22.23 -13.12
CA THR A 150 34.04 23.51 -13.51
C THR A 150 34.37 23.53 -15.00
N TYR A 151 34.93 22.44 -15.55
CA TYR A 151 35.25 22.30 -16.97
C TYR A 151 34.02 22.44 -17.89
N LYS A 152 32.83 22.04 -17.42
CA LYS A 152 31.55 22.23 -18.13
C LYS A 152 30.73 23.45 -17.67
N SER A 153 31.31 24.32 -16.83
CA SER A 153 30.62 25.48 -16.26
C SER A 153 29.32 25.15 -15.51
N LEU A 154 29.23 23.92 -14.96
CA LEU A 154 28.15 23.51 -14.07
C LEU A 154 28.31 24.15 -12.68
N PRO A 155 27.22 24.33 -11.91
CA PRO A 155 27.31 24.79 -10.52
C PRO A 155 28.14 23.81 -9.69
N GLY A 156 29.38 24.21 -9.38
CA GLY A 156 30.34 23.38 -8.66
C GLY A 156 29.85 22.99 -7.27
N ILE A 157 30.22 21.79 -6.81
CA ILE A 157 29.60 21.18 -5.65
C ILE A 157 30.13 21.76 -4.35
N ASN A 158 29.18 22.31 -3.60
CA ASN A 158 29.30 23.02 -2.33
C ASN A 158 28.29 22.45 -1.30
N ASP A 159 28.27 22.99 -0.09
CA ASP A 159 27.44 22.47 1.00
C ASP A 159 25.96 22.91 0.94
N GLN A 160 25.58 23.75 -0.04
CA GLN A 160 24.23 24.27 -0.25
C GLN A 160 23.48 23.59 -1.41
N TYR A 161 24.21 23.08 -2.42
CA TYR A 161 23.66 22.48 -3.65
C TYR A 161 24.43 21.21 -4.10
N GLY A 162 25.08 20.52 -3.16
CA GLY A 162 26.03 19.46 -3.47
C GLY A 162 25.43 18.09 -3.74
N LEU A 163 26.25 17.20 -4.32
CA LEU A 163 25.95 15.76 -4.46
C LEU A 163 25.82 15.19 -3.05
N SER A 164 24.59 14.95 -2.65
CA SER A 164 24.21 14.35 -1.38
C SER A 164 23.65 12.94 -1.62
N LYS A 165 23.40 12.21 -0.54
CA LYS A 165 22.57 11.00 -0.56
C LYS A 165 21.24 11.29 -1.25
N GLN A 166 20.59 12.41 -0.91
CA GLN A 166 19.33 12.86 -1.51
C GLN A 166 19.44 13.03 -3.04
N SER A 167 20.51 13.64 -3.56
CA SER A 167 20.67 13.85 -5.01
C SER A 167 20.72 12.56 -5.85
N VAL A 168 21.12 11.43 -5.24
CA VAL A 168 21.07 10.10 -5.87
C VAL A 168 19.64 9.54 -5.82
N ILE A 169 18.93 9.79 -4.71
CA ILE A 169 17.54 9.38 -4.48
C ILE A 169 16.61 10.10 -5.44
N ASP A 170 16.71 11.43 -5.53
CA ASP A 170 15.86 12.27 -6.40
C ASP A 170 15.91 11.80 -7.86
N PHE A 171 17.10 11.41 -8.34
CA PHE A 171 17.31 10.87 -9.69
C PHE A 171 16.68 9.48 -9.87
N GLN A 172 16.77 8.61 -8.86
CA GLN A 172 16.13 7.29 -8.88
C GLN A 172 14.59 7.39 -8.79
N GLU A 173 14.07 8.26 -7.93
CA GLU A 173 12.64 8.53 -7.79
C GLU A 173 12.07 9.11 -9.09
N ALA A 174 12.76 10.07 -9.72
CA ALA A 174 12.35 10.63 -11.01
C ALA A 174 12.34 9.57 -12.13
N ALA A 175 13.34 8.69 -12.20
CA ALA A 175 13.38 7.59 -13.16
C ALA A 175 12.25 6.56 -12.94
N ILE A 176 11.87 6.29 -11.68
CA ILE A 176 10.74 5.40 -11.35
C ILE A 176 9.40 6.08 -11.61
N ALA A 177 9.26 7.37 -11.30
CA ALA A 177 8.08 8.16 -11.59
C ALA A 177 7.82 8.24 -13.10
N ALA A 178 8.87 8.46 -13.90
CA ALA A 178 8.84 8.36 -15.36
C ALA A 178 8.23 7.03 -15.84
N LEU A 179 8.82 5.90 -15.42
CA LEU A 179 8.36 4.56 -15.80
C LEU A 179 6.91 4.28 -15.36
N LYS A 180 6.50 4.73 -14.16
CA LYS A 180 5.13 4.58 -13.66
C LYS A 180 4.12 5.46 -14.43
N SER A 181 4.48 6.71 -14.73
CA SER A 181 3.62 7.64 -15.47
C SER A 181 3.33 7.16 -16.90
N LYS A 182 4.26 6.41 -17.48
CA LYS A 182 4.19 5.84 -18.82
C LYS A 182 3.81 4.36 -18.86
N LYS A 183 3.16 3.84 -17.80
CA LYS A 183 2.72 2.43 -17.68
C LYS A 183 2.06 1.85 -18.95
N ASN A 184 1.18 2.61 -19.62
CA ASN A 184 0.50 2.16 -20.84
C ASN A 184 1.41 2.22 -22.08
N ASP A 185 2.25 3.25 -22.22
CA ASP A 185 3.21 3.38 -23.32
C ASP A 185 4.33 2.33 -23.19
N LEU A 186 4.76 2.04 -21.96
CA LEU A 186 5.67 0.96 -21.59
C LEU A 186 5.06 -0.40 -21.90
N LEU A 187 3.79 -0.64 -21.54
CA LEU A 187 3.08 -1.88 -21.90
C LEU A 187 3.00 -2.05 -23.42
N ALA A 188 2.53 -1.04 -24.15
CA ALA A 188 2.42 -1.08 -25.59
C ALA A 188 3.79 -1.31 -26.25
N SER A 189 4.84 -0.62 -25.79
CA SER A 189 6.18 -0.72 -26.38
C SER A 189 6.90 -2.02 -25.99
N VAL A 190 6.69 -2.55 -24.78
CA VAL A 190 7.18 -3.88 -24.38
C VAL A 190 6.47 -4.96 -25.18
N LEU A 191 5.14 -4.91 -25.33
CA LEU A 191 4.41 -5.86 -26.19
C LEU A 191 4.83 -5.75 -27.66
N VAL A 192 5.04 -4.53 -28.17
CA VAL A 192 5.54 -4.30 -29.54
C VAL A 192 6.97 -4.82 -29.72
N ALA A 193 7.90 -4.56 -28.80
CA ALA A 193 9.28 -5.06 -28.84
C ALA A 193 9.40 -6.57 -28.58
N LEU A 194 8.40 -7.18 -27.91
CA LEU A 194 8.26 -8.64 -27.82
C LEU A 194 7.70 -9.24 -29.11
N SER A 195 6.85 -8.50 -29.84
CA SER A 195 6.23 -8.94 -31.10
C SER A 195 7.12 -8.75 -32.34
N ASN A 196 7.91 -7.67 -32.39
CA ASN A 196 8.78 -7.30 -33.50
C ASN A 196 10.25 -7.50 -33.13
N SER A 197 11.07 -7.95 -34.07
CA SER A 197 12.52 -8.10 -33.91
C SER A 197 13.23 -6.75 -33.67
N GLY A 198 14.19 -6.63 -32.73
CA GLY A 198 14.66 -7.67 -31.81
C GLY A 198 15.96 -7.37 -31.05
N SER A 199 16.25 -8.25 -30.07
CA SER A 199 17.32 -8.18 -29.05
C SER A 199 16.90 -7.50 -27.74
N THR A 200 17.56 -7.90 -26.64
CA THR A 200 17.44 -7.27 -25.31
C THR A 200 17.72 -5.77 -25.35
N GLN A 201 18.53 -5.33 -26.32
CA GLN A 201 18.88 -3.94 -26.50
C GLN A 201 17.65 -3.09 -26.87
N ASP A 202 16.66 -3.60 -27.60
CA ASP A 202 15.46 -2.81 -27.97
C ASP A 202 14.54 -2.55 -26.77
N ILE A 203 14.39 -3.54 -25.87
CA ILE A 203 13.65 -3.39 -24.61
C ILE A 203 14.39 -2.39 -23.71
N LEU A 204 15.71 -2.52 -23.57
CA LEU A 204 16.54 -1.57 -22.83
C LEU A 204 16.46 -0.17 -23.45
N ASN A 205 16.60 -0.03 -24.77
CA ASN A 205 16.50 1.24 -25.50
C ASN A 205 15.13 1.91 -25.32
N THR A 206 14.05 1.12 -25.25
CA THR A 206 12.69 1.59 -25.02
C THR A 206 12.52 2.12 -23.59
N VAL A 207 12.90 1.32 -22.59
CA VAL A 207 12.92 1.73 -21.16
C VAL A 207 13.79 2.99 -20.97
N ASN A 208 14.97 2.99 -21.58
CA ASN A 208 15.91 4.11 -21.58
C ASN A 208 15.35 5.34 -22.29
N SER A 209 14.59 5.20 -23.36
CA SER A 209 13.96 6.32 -24.07
C SER A 209 12.83 6.95 -23.26
N ILE A 210 12.02 6.14 -22.58
CA ILE A 210 10.98 6.62 -21.64
C ILE A 210 11.63 7.38 -20.48
N VAL A 211 12.61 6.77 -19.82
CA VAL A 211 13.35 7.40 -18.72
C VAL A 211 14.05 8.69 -19.17
N LYS A 212 14.68 8.70 -20.35
CA LYS A 212 15.39 9.86 -20.90
C LYS A 212 14.46 11.02 -21.29
N ALA A 213 13.24 10.74 -21.75
CA ALA A 213 12.26 11.77 -22.09
C ALA A 213 11.76 12.53 -20.84
N GLU A 214 11.48 11.78 -19.77
CA GLU A 214 10.85 12.29 -18.55
C GLU A 214 11.87 12.78 -17.49
N LEU A 215 13.13 12.32 -17.51
CA LEU A 215 14.22 12.87 -16.68
C LEU A 215 14.67 14.29 -17.09
N SER A 216 13.91 14.98 -17.93
CA SER A 216 14.23 16.31 -18.49
C SER A 216 14.10 17.48 -17.48
N ASP A 217 14.04 17.18 -16.18
CA ASP A 217 14.07 18.18 -15.11
C ASP A 217 15.48 18.79 -14.97
N ASP A 218 15.62 20.04 -15.42
CA ASP A 218 16.85 20.84 -15.31
C ASP A 218 17.29 21.13 -13.86
N ASN A 219 16.53 20.71 -12.83
CA ASN A 219 16.95 20.78 -11.43
C ASN A 219 17.76 19.56 -10.97
N LEU A 220 17.73 18.43 -11.69
CA LEU A 220 18.44 17.20 -11.28
C LEU A 220 19.95 17.29 -11.56
N LEU A 221 20.74 17.43 -10.49
CA LEU A 221 22.20 17.62 -10.54
C LEU A 221 22.93 16.51 -11.31
N ILE A 222 22.51 15.26 -11.16
CA ILE A 222 23.08 14.10 -11.86
C ILE A 222 22.73 14.12 -13.36
N TYR A 223 21.49 14.46 -13.70
CA TYR A 223 21.04 14.60 -15.09
C TYR A 223 21.84 15.68 -15.82
N ASN A 224 21.97 16.86 -15.20
CA ASN A 224 22.75 17.98 -15.76
C ASN A 224 24.23 17.62 -16.00
N PHE A 225 24.84 16.82 -15.12
CA PHE A 225 26.20 16.33 -15.31
C PHE A 225 26.32 15.41 -16.54
N LEU A 226 25.45 14.40 -16.65
CA LEU A 226 25.44 13.47 -17.79
C LEU A 226 25.19 14.20 -19.12
N LYS A 227 24.21 15.12 -19.11
CA LYS A 227 23.84 16.01 -20.23
C LYS A 227 25.02 16.85 -20.71
N ALA A 228 25.76 17.48 -19.79
CA ALA A 228 26.91 18.32 -20.12
C ALA A 228 28.11 17.54 -20.69
N TYR A 229 28.25 16.27 -20.33
CA TYR A 229 29.30 15.37 -20.85
C TYR A 229 28.87 14.49 -22.02
N HIS A 230 27.63 14.60 -22.48
CA HIS A 230 27.04 13.76 -23.52
C HIS A 230 27.15 12.25 -23.22
N ILE A 231 27.15 11.90 -21.93
CA ILE A 231 27.09 10.51 -21.47
C ILE A 231 25.65 10.03 -21.65
N THR A 232 25.46 9.01 -22.47
CA THR A 232 24.16 8.41 -22.77
C THR A 232 23.97 7.12 -21.98
N LEU A 233 22.72 6.66 -21.94
CA LEU A 233 22.38 5.34 -21.38
C LEU A 233 23.05 4.21 -22.19
N ASP A 234 23.34 4.43 -23.47
CA ASP A 234 24.04 3.46 -24.32
C ASP A 234 25.50 3.27 -23.89
N ASP A 235 26.23 4.35 -23.57
CA ASP A 235 27.59 4.23 -23.01
C ASP A 235 27.59 3.39 -21.73
N LEU A 236 26.59 3.63 -20.89
CA LEU A 236 26.42 2.98 -19.59
C LEU A 236 25.91 1.53 -19.72
N ASN A 237 25.26 1.17 -20.84
CA ASN A 237 24.99 -0.23 -21.22
C ASN A 237 26.27 -0.94 -21.66
N VAL A 238 27.10 -0.31 -22.50
CA VAL A 238 28.38 -0.91 -22.95
C VAL A 238 29.33 -1.13 -21.77
N VAL A 239 29.36 -0.23 -20.78
CA VAL A 239 30.12 -0.46 -19.53
C VAL A 239 29.63 -1.71 -18.79
N GLN A 240 28.30 -1.95 -18.69
CA GLN A 240 27.78 -3.18 -18.08
C GLN A 240 28.16 -4.44 -18.86
N ASP A 241 28.08 -4.39 -20.20
CA ASP A 241 28.42 -5.52 -21.04
C ASP A 241 29.91 -5.85 -20.89
N ASN A 242 30.78 -4.84 -20.80
CA ASN A 242 32.19 -5.03 -20.50
C ASN A 242 32.43 -5.66 -19.12
N ILE A 243 31.69 -5.25 -18.07
CA ILE A 243 31.75 -5.88 -16.74
C ILE A 243 31.31 -7.34 -16.82
N ALA A 244 30.18 -7.63 -17.49
CA ALA A 244 29.66 -8.99 -17.60
C ALA A 244 30.62 -9.90 -18.40
N ASN A 245 31.27 -9.38 -19.44
CA ASN A 245 32.28 -10.09 -20.21
C ASN A 245 33.57 -10.33 -19.40
N ALA A 246 33.99 -9.38 -18.57
CA ALA A 246 35.15 -9.53 -17.70
C ALA A 246 34.93 -10.55 -16.56
N VAL A 247 33.70 -10.67 -16.05
CA VAL A 247 33.32 -11.62 -14.97
C VAL A 247 32.87 -12.99 -15.51
N GLY A 248 32.44 -13.05 -16.77
CA GLY A 248 32.06 -14.28 -17.46
C GLY A 248 30.58 -14.69 -17.28
N ALA A 249 30.23 -15.86 -17.82
CA ALA A 249 28.83 -16.27 -18.07
C ALA A 249 27.86 -16.16 -16.88
N LYS A 250 28.35 -16.31 -15.63
CA LYS A 250 27.51 -16.18 -14.42
C LYS A 250 27.00 -14.75 -14.21
N ALA A 251 27.75 -13.74 -14.63
CA ALA A 251 27.32 -12.34 -14.56
C ALA A 251 26.13 -12.04 -15.48
N LEU A 252 26.01 -12.75 -16.61
CA LEU A 252 24.86 -12.63 -17.51
C LEU A 252 23.59 -13.21 -16.88
N SER A 253 23.69 -14.39 -16.24
CA SER A 253 22.57 -15.00 -15.49
C SER A 253 22.17 -14.14 -14.29
N ALA A 254 23.14 -13.61 -13.54
CA ALA A 254 22.90 -12.65 -12.47
C ALA A 254 22.15 -11.42 -12.99
N ARG A 255 22.66 -10.75 -14.04
CA ARG A 255 22.02 -9.59 -14.67
C ARG A 255 20.57 -9.89 -15.06
N ALA A 256 20.33 -11.05 -15.70
CA ALA A 256 19.00 -11.46 -16.13
C ALA A 256 18.04 -11.68 -14.95
N ALA A 257 18.44 -12.44 -13.92
CA ALA A 257 17.66 -12.70 -12.72
C ALA A 257 17.23 -11.43 -11.98
N LEU A 258 18.06 -10.41 -12.07
CA LEU A 258 17.94 -9.19 -11.31
C LEU A 258 17.17 -8.09 -12.04
N VAL A 259 17.38 -7.90 -13.35
CA VAL A 259 16.48 -7.10 -14.21
C VAL A 259 15.06 -7.63 -14.09
N SER A 260 14.92 -8.95 -14.09
CA SER A 260 13.70 -9.71 -13.83
C SER A 260 13.07 -9.41 -12.46
N ALA A 261 13.86 -9.29 -11.38
CA ALA A 261 13.37 -8.82 -10.08
C ALA A 261 12.93 -7.35 -10.11
N GLY A 262 13.65 -6.48 -10.82
CA GLY A 262 13.27 -5.08 -11.06
C GLY A 262 11.93 -4.95 -11.77
N VAL A 263 11.71 -5.72 -12.84
CA VAL A 263 10.44 -5.78 -13.56
C VAL A 263 9.32 -6.26 -12.63
N ARG A 264 9.50 -7.37 -11.88
CA ARG A 264 8.48 -7.83 -10.92
C ARG A 264 8.17 -6.80 -9.82
N TYR A 265 9.17 -6.03 -9.37
CA TYR A 265 8.97 -5.00 -8.36
C TYR A 265 8.18 -3.79 -8.90
N VAL A 266 8.51 -3.33 -10.11
CA VAL A 266 7.78 -2.23 -10.77
C VAL A 266 6.34 -2.65 -11.15
N LEU A 267 6.15 -3.93 -11.51
CA LEU A 267 4.87 -4.52 -11.90
C LEU A 267 4.14 -5.24 -10.74
N ALA A 268 4.55 -5.00 -9.50
CA ALA A 268 3.98 -5.65 -8.32
C ALA A 268 2.49 -5.30 -8.16
N GLY A 269 1.63 -6.31 -8.23
CA GLY A 269 0.17 -6.17 -8.21
C GLY A 269 -0.50 -6.07 -9.59
N ASP A 270 0.28 -5.89 -10.66
CA ASP A 270 -0.22 -5.85 -12.04
C ASP A 270 -0.05 -7.19 -12.81
N ILE A 271 0.81 -8.10 -12.33
CA ILE A 271 0.95 -9.45 -12.85
C ILE A 271 0.10 -10.40 -11.99
N ALA A 272 -0.88 -11.09 -12.61
CA ALA A 272 -1.75 -12.04 -11.92
C ALA A 272 -1.85 -13.38 -12.65
N TYR A 273 -1.89 -14.46 -11.87
CA TYR A 273 -2.07 -15.83 -12.37
C TYR A 273 -3.51 -16.07 -12.82
N VAL A 274 -3.68 -16.58 -14.05
CA VAL A 274 -4.99 -16.94 -14.61
C VAL A 274 -4.85 -18.28 -15.33
N PRO A 275 -5.34 -19.40 -14.77
CA PRO A 275 -5.29 -20.68 -15.46
C PRO A 275 -6.19 -20.66 -16.70
N THR A 276 -5.70 -21.21 -17.81
CA THR A 276 -6.42 -21.30 -19.08
C THR A 276 -7.30 -22.55 -19.18
N THR A 277 -6.94 -23.62 -18.45
CA THR A 277 -7.74 -24.84 -18.28
C THR A 277 -7.49 -25.44 -16.90
N VAL A 278 -8.52 -25.99 -16.25
CA VAL A 278 -8.42 -26.65 -14.94
C VAL A 278 -9.23 -27.95 -14.94
N THR A 279 -8.62 -29.05 -14.48
CA THR A 279 -9.28 -30.31 -14.12
C THR A 279 -8.83 -30.73 -12.71
N THR A 280 -9.36 -31.84 -12.18
CA THR A 280 -8.95 -32.38 -10.88
C THR A 280 -7.48 -32.79 -10.81
N ASN A 281 -6.93 -33.25 -11.93
CA ASN A 281 -5.58 -33.82 -12.05
C ASN A 281 -4.64 -33.05 -12.99
N SER A 282 -5.09 -31.93 -13.57
CA SER A 282 -4.28 -31.09 -14.46
C SER A 282 -4.67 -29.61 -14.43
N VAL A 283 -3.69 -28.74 -14.68
CA VAL A 283 -3.87 -27.29 -14.78
C VAL A 283 -3.02 -26.77 -15.94
N LYS A 284 -3.65 -26.07 -16.88
CA LYS A 284 -2.91 -25.31 -17.90
C LYS A 284 -2.74 -23.87 -17.42
N PRO A 285 -1.52 -23.44 -17.05
CA PRO A 285 -1.29 -22.12 -16.48
C PRO A 285 -1.41 -21.01 -17.52
N GLY A 286 -1.50 -19.78 -17.03
CA GLY A 286 -1.55 -18.55 -17.83
C GLY A 286 -1.30 -17.32 -16.93
N LEU A 287 -1.01 -16.18 -17.56
CA LEU A 287 -0.79 -14.90 -16.88
C LEU A 287 -1.66 -13.81 -17.50
N THR A 288 -2.08 -12.88 -16.65
CA THR A 288 -2.44 -11.52 -17.05
C THR A 288 -1.36 -10.55 -16.61
N VAL A 289 -1.14 -9.52 -17.43
CA VAL A 289 -0.29 -8.37 -17.10
C VAL A 289 -1.12 -7.11 -17.37
N PHE A 290 -1.29 -6.27 -16.36
CA PHE A 290 -2.21 -5.12 -16.36
C PHE A 290 -3.66 -5.50 -16.74
N GLY A 291 -4.12 -6.67 -16.28
CA GLY A 291 -5.46 -7.20 -16.56
C GLY A 291 -5.66 -7.77 -17.98
N SER A 292 -4.64 -7.73 -18.85
CA SER A 292 -4.70 -8.32 -20.19
C SER A 292 -4.00 -9.69 -20.22
N ASN A 293 -4.62 -10.70 -20.86
CA ASN A 293 -4.04 -12.03 -21.00
C ASN A 293 -2.75 -11.99 -21.84
N LEU A 294 -1.65 -12.50 -21.29
CA LEU A 294 -0.41 -12.71 -22.02
C LEU A 294 -0.52 -14.00 -22.85
N ILE A 295 -0.10 -13.96 -24.12
CA ILE A 295 -0.22 -15.11 -25.03
C ILE A 295 0.69 -16.24 -24.54
N ASN A 296 0.09 -17.39 -24.19
CA ASN A 296 0.79 -18.44 -23.44
C ASN A 296 1.97 -19.08 -24.19
N ASN A 297 1.98 -19.03 -25.53
CA ASN A 297 3.09 -19.55 -26.36
C ASN A 297 4.40 -18.76 -26.18
N TYR A 298 4.36 -17.57 -25.58
CA TYR A 298 5.55 -16.79 -25.21
C TYR A 298 6.05 -17.09 -23.80
N LEU A 299 5.37 -17.96 -23.06
CA LEU A 299 5.75 -18.36 -21.71
C LEU A 299 6.27 -19.79 -21.70
N THR A 300 7.50 -19.96 -21.23
CA THR A 300 8.00 -21.27 -20.77
C THR A 300 7.60 -21.43 -19.32
N TRP A 301 6.63 -22.31 -19.08
CA TRP A 301 6.27 -22.73 -17.74
C TRP A 301 7.16 -23.88 -17.29
N SER A 302 7.68 -23.77 -16.06
CA SER A 302 8.40 -24.85 -15.43
C SER A 302 8.10 -24.89 -13.93
N LEU A 303 8.46 -26.00 -13.29
CA LEU A 303 8.37 -26.12 -11.85
C LEU A 303 9.51 -25.34 -11.20
N GLN A 304 9.26 -24.79 -10.01
CA GLN A 304 10.28 -24.13 -9.21
C GLN A 304 11.15 -25.17 -8.48
N THR A 305 12.47 -25.02 -8.58
CA THR A 305 13.45 -25.91 -7.94
C THR A 305 13.25 -25.98 -6.43
N GLY A 306 13.19 -27.19 -5.86
CA GLY A 306 13.10 -27.41 -4.41
C GLY A 306 11.68 -27.37 -3.82
N THR A 307 10.63 -27.18 -4.64
CA THR A 307 9.23 -27.14 -4.17
C THR A 307 8.31 -27.98 -5.06
N VAL A 308 8.61 -29.27 -5.21
CA VAL A 308 7.91 -30.19 -6.10
C VAL A 308 7.65 -31.54 -5.43
N ASP A 309 6.41 -31.99 -5.50
CA ASP A 309 5.98 -33.32 -5.07
C ASP A 309 4.91 -33.86 -6.04
N HIS A 310 5.14 -35.05 -6.59
CA HIS A 310 4.23 -35.78 -7.49
C HIS A 310 3.57 -34.95 -8.64
N VAL A 311 4.23 -33.91 -9.18
CA VAL A 311 3.75 -33.12 -10.33
C VAL A 311 4.83 -32.91 -11.39
N LYS A 312 4.41 -32.81 -12.66
CA LYS A 312 5.29 -32.53 -13.82
C LYS A 312 4.58 -31.70 -14.89
N PHE A 313 5.35 -31.07 -15.77
CA PHE A 313 4.82 -30.43 -16.98
C PHE A 313 4.81 -31.41 -18.17
N THR A 314 3.75 -31.35 -18.97
CA THR A 314 3.68 -31.98 -20.30
C THR A 314 4.27 -31.06 -21.37
N ASN A 315 4.56 -31.63 -22.55
CA ASN A 315 5.14 -30.89 -23.69
C ASN A 315 4.27 -29.73 -24.20
N ASP A 316 2.96 -29.72 -23.94
CA ASP A 316 2.04 -28.63 -24.29
C ASP A 316 1.94 -27.55 -23.20
N GLY A 317 2.76 -27.62 -22.14
CA GLY A 317 2.82 -26.66 -21.04
C GLY A 317 1.75 -26.86 -19.96
N THR A 318 1.08 -28.02 -19.90
CA THR A 318 0.07 -28.33 -18.88
C THR A 318 0.74 -29.00 -17.68
N LEU A 319 0.44 -28.53 -16.46
CA LEU A 319 0.87 -29.18 -15.23
C LEU A 319 -0.05 -30.38 -14.95
N VAL A 320 0.53 -31.56 -14.71
CA VAL A 320 -0.17 -32.82 -14.44
C VAL A 320 0.47 -33.57 -13.26
N LEU A 321 -0.23 -34.56 -12.72
CA LEU A 321 0.34 -35.49 -11.74
C LEU A 321 1.42 -36.40 -12.36
N ASP A 322 2.45 -36.69 -11.56
CA ASP A 322 3.51 -37.66 -11.86
C ASP A 322 3.32 -38.96 -11.06
N GLY A 323 2.12 -39.52 -11.13
CA GLY A 323 1.76 -40.76 -10.44
C GLY A 323 0.27 -40.82 -10.06
N ALA A 324 -0.08 -41.82 -9.26
CA ALA A 324 -1.44 -42.01 -8.75
C ALA A 324 -1.74 -41.19 -7.48
N ASN A 325 -0.72 -40.61 -6.85
CA ASN A 325 -0.83 -39.83 -5.63
C ASN A 325 -1.28 -38.39 -5.91
N ALA A 326 -1.83 -37.72 -4.90
CA ALA A 326 -1.91 -36.26 -4.89
C ALA A 326 -0.51 -35.64 -4.97
N GLY A 327 -0.41 -34.47 -5.59
CA GLY A 327 0.85 -33.77 -5.81
C GLY A 327 0.70 -32.27 -5.67
N SER A 328 1.80 -31.58 -5.39
CA SER A 328 1.82 -30.13 -5.29
C SER A 328 3.15 -29.53 -5.71
N GLY A 329 3.12 -28.28 -6.19
CA GLY A 329 4.33 -27.54 -6.51
C GLY A 329 4.06 -26.09 -6.86
N LYS A 330 5.12 -25.28 -6.82
CA LYS A 330 5.10 -23.93 -7.37
C LYS A 330 5.52 -23.95 -8.84
N ILE A 331 4.83 -23.17 -9.65
CA ILE A 331 5.17 -22.96 -11.06
C ILE A 331 5.78 -21.58 -11.24
N GLN A 332 6.73 -21.50 -12.16
CA GLN A 332 7.36 -20.27 -12.61
C GLN A 332 7.07 -20.05 -14.09
N ALA A 333 6.75 -18.81 -14.45
CA ALA A 333 6.61 -18.38 -15.84
C ALA A 333 7.87 -17.61 -16.23
N ARG A 334 8.63 -18.14 -17.18
CA ARG A 334 9.73 -17.43 -17.84
C ARG A 334 9.30 -17.04 -19.24
N ASP A 335 9.79 -15.91 -19.75
CA ASP A 335 9.62 -15.64 -21.17
C ASP A 335 10.42 -16.67 -21.99
N SER A 336 9.87 -17.13 -23.11
CA SER A 336 10.44 -18.22 -23.91
C SER A 336 11.62 -17.82 -24.80
N LYS A 337 11.94 -16.52 -24.88
CA LYS A 337 12.95 -15.95 -25.78
C LYS A 337 14.21 -15.45 -25.07
N PHE A 338 14.10 -14.94 -23.84
CA PHE A 338 15.20 -14.43 -23.02
C PHE A 338 15.36 -15.14 -21.66
N GLY A 339 14.42 -16.02 -21.27
CA GLY A 339 14.47 -16.77 -20.01
C GLY A 339 14.17 -15.93 -18.75
N LEU A 340 13.70 -14.69 -18.92
CA LEU A 340 13.41 -13.76 -17.84
C LEU A 340 12.20 -14.25 -17.04
N LEU A 341 12.34 -14.31 -15.73
CA LEU A 341 11.27 -14.73 -14.82
C LEU A 341 10.23 -13.63 -14.65
N LEU A 342 9.01 -13.87 -15.11
CA LEU A 342 7.92 -12.90 -15.04
C LEU A 342 7.01 -13.15 -13.84
N TYR A 343 6.83 -14.40 -13.42
CA TYR A 343 5.94 -14.76 -12.32
C TYR A 343 6.35 -16.05 -11.59
N ILE A 344 6.07 -16.11 -10.29
CA ILE A 344 6.12 -17.33 -9.47
C ILE A 344 4.78 -17.45 -8.74
N SER A 345 4.16 -18.62 -8.80
CA SER A 345 2.87 -18.88 -8.17
C SER A 345 2.96 -19.13 -6.66
N ALA A 346 1.80 -19.04 -5.99
CA ALA A 346 1.57 -19.82 -4.78
C ALA A 346 1.65 -21.33 -5.07
N THR A 347 1.74 -22.18 -4.05
CA THR A 347 1.74 -23.63 -4.26
C THR A 347 0.42 -24.08 -4.89
N ILE A 348 0.49 -24.78 -6.03
CA ILE A 348 -0.63 -25.41 -6.71
C ILE A 348 -0.70 -26.88 -6.27
N SER A 349 -1.89 -27.42 -6.05
CA SER A 349 -2.12 -28.83 -5.71
C SER A 349 -3.04 -29.50 -6.73
N LEU A 350 -2.78 -30.77 -7.04
CA LEU A 350 -3.53 -31.62 -7.97
C LEU A 350 -3.86 -32.96 -7.28
N ASN A 351 -5.00 -33.57 -7.59
CA ASN A 351 -5.49 -34.79 -6.93
C ASN A 351 -5.97 -35.84 -7.96
N ASN A 352 -5.85 -37.12 -7.59
CA ASN A 352 -6.33 -38.24 -8.40
C ASN A 352 -7.49 -38.96 -7.67
N SER A 353 -8.67 -39.00 -8.29
CA SER A 353 -9.90 -39.52 -7.66
C SER A 353 -10.40 -40.81 -8.32
N SER A 354 -10.19 -41.95 -7.65
CA SER A 354 -10.79 -43.24 -8.04
C SER A 354 -11.20 -44.06 -6.81
N SER A 355 -12.51 -44.22 -6.61
CA SER A 355 -13.11 -45.16 -5.65
C SER A 355 -14.54 -45.46 -6.10
N THR A 356 -14.95 -46.73 -6.04
CA THR A 356 -16.19 -47.25 -6.64
C THR A 356 -17.04 -48.02 -5.64
N ASP A 357 -18.21 -47.48 -5.29
CA ASP A 357 -19.53 -48.13 -5.09
C ASP A 357 -19.70 -49.34 -4.11
N PRO A 358 -20.92 -49.75 -3.68
CA PRO A 358 -22.21 -49.04 -3.62
C PRO A 358 -22.78 -48.95 -2.18
N GLY A 359 -23.32 -47.79 -1.82
CA GLY A 359 -24.16 -47.61 -0.63
C GLY A 359 -25.00 -46.35 -0.76
N THR A 360 -26.25 -46.37 -0.28
CA THR A 360 -27.18 -45.22 -0.40
C THR A 360 -26.68 -44.02 0.40
N GLY A 361 -25.83 -43.21 -0.23
CA GLY A 361 -25.14 -42.06 0.35
C GLY A 361 -24.81 -41.04 -0.73
N THR A 362 -25.19 -39.79 -0.48
CA THR A 362 -24.94 -38.65 -1.36
C THR A 362 -23.44 -38.38 -1.54
N SER A 363 -23.04 -38.17 -2.81
CA SER A 363 -21.77 -37.61 -3.31
C SER A 363 -20.72 -37.18 -2.25
N PRO A 364 -19.50 -37.76 -2.24
CA PRO A 364 -18.43 -37.32 -1.36
C PRO A 364 -18.04 -35.87 -1.67
N ALA A 365 -18.18 -35.01 -0.66
CA ALA A 365 -17.90 -33.59 -0.80
C ALA A 365 -16.40 -33.30 -0.94
N ASP A 366 -16.11 -32.27 -1.72
CA ASP A 366 -14.92 -31.44 -1.61
C ASP A 366 -14.79 -30.94 -0.16
N THR A 367 -13.99 -31.63 0.66
CA THR A 367 -13.73 -31.22 2.05
C THR A 367 -12.74 -30.05 2.07
N LYS A 368 -13.26 -28.88 1.70
CA LYS A 368 -12.84 -27.63 2.34
C LYS A 368 -12.70 -27.90 3.83
N LYS A 369 -11.48 -27.79 4.36
CA LYS A 369 -11.30 -27.72 5.81
C LYS A 369 -12.16 -26.58 6.32
N ASP A 370 -12.82 -26.80 7.45
CA ASP A 370 -13.60 -25.77 8.11
C ASP A 370 -12.70 -24.55 8.34
N PRO A 371 -13.08 -23.33 7.91
CA PRO A 371 -12.18 -22.18 8.03
C PRO A 371 -11.78 -21.88 9.48
N ALA A 372 -12.56 -22.34 10.47
CA ALA A 372 -12.17 -22.34 11.89
C ALA A 372 -11.00 -23.28 12.19
N GLU A 373 -11.00 -24.51 11.64
CA GLU A 373 -9.90 -25.46 11.79
C GLU A 373 -8.63 -24.97 11.09
N GLN A 374 -8.78 -24.33 9.92
CA GLN A 374 -7.65 -23.73 9.21
C GLN A 374 -7.07 -22.53 9.97
N GLY A 375 -7.92 -21.58 10.40
CA GLY A 375 -7.47 -20.43 11.20
C GLY A 375 -6.80 -20.84 12.53
N LYS A 376 -7.30 -21.92 13.16
CA LYS A 376 -6.66 -22.53 14.32
C LYS A 376 -5.29 -23.12 14.00
N ALA A 377 -5.15 -23.85 12.89
CA ALA A 377 -3.86 -24.42 12.48
C ALA A 377 -2.83 -23.35 12.12
N ASP A 378 -3.26 -22.25 11.50
CA ASP A 378 -2.40 -21.10 11.20
C ASP A 378 -1.94 -20.40 12.49
N LEU A 379 -2.81 -20.31 13.51
CA LEU A 379 -2.45 -19.78 14.82
C LEU A 379 -1.48 -20.71 15.59
N ASP A 380 -1.72 -22.02 15.58
CA ASP A 380 -0.84 -23.02 16.22
C ASP A 380 0.56 -23.06 15.58
N LYS A 381 0.70 -22.58 14.32
CA LYS A 381 1.98 -22.31 13.68
C LYS A 381 2.63 -21.02 14.20
N LEU A 382 1.88 -19.91 14.22
CA LEU A 382 2.37 -18.61 14.73
C LEU A 382 2.76 -18.66 16.23
N ILE A 383 2.10 -19.50 17.03
CA ILE A 383 2.46 -19.76 18.44
C ILE A 383 3.88 -20.33 18.56
N LYS A 384 4.33 -21.18 17.62
CA LYS A 384 5.69 -21.76 17.63
C LYS A 384 6.73 -20.71 17.29
N ASP A 385 6.42 -19.83 16.34
CA ASP A 385 7.29 -18.72 15.92
C ASP A 385 7.46 -17.65 17.02
N LEU A 386 6.60 -17.65 18.06
CA LEU A 386 6.69 -16.74 19.20
C LEU A 386 7.79 -17.12 20.22
N VAL A 387 8.25 -18.38 20.23
CA VAL A 387 9.19 -18.90 21.22
C VAL A 387 10.60 -18.37 20.94
N GLY A 388 11.05 -17.42 21.77
CA GLY A 388 12.36 -16.75 21.59
C GLY A 388 12.32 -15.48 20.73
N ALA A 389 11.13 -15.04 20.30
CA ALA A 389 10.96 -13.81 19.53
C ALA A 389 11.31 -12.54 20.33
N THR A 390 11.86 -11.52 19.65
CA THR A 390 12.02 -10.16 20.18
C THR A 390 10.66 -9.46 20.33
N ASP A 391 10.60 -8.36 21.07
CA ASP A 391 9.33 -7.65 21.31
C ASP A 391 8.73 -7.05 20.03
N GLU A 392 9.59 -6.60 19.10
CA GLU A 392 9.22 -6.21 17.75
C GLU A 392 8.60 -7.37 16.96
N LYS A 393 9.24 -8.55 17.01
CA LYS A 393 8.76 -9.73 16.24
C LYS A 393 7.47 -10.31 16.82
N LYS A 394 7.27 -10.25 18.14
CA LYS A 394 5.99 -10.57 18.79
C LYS A 394 4.86 -9.69 18.25
N SER A 395 5.09 -8.38 18.09
CA SER A 395 4.08 -7.46 17.55
C SER A 395 3.66 -7.82 16.11
N GLU A 396 4.62 -8.19 15.25
CA GLU A 396 4.33 -8.65 13.89
C GLU A 396 3.55 -9.99 13.88
N ILE A 397 3.94 -10.95 14.74
CA ILE A 397 3.26 -12.24 14.88
C ILE A 397 1.83 -12.04 15.39
N PHE A 398 1.61 -11.17 16.38
CA PHE A 398 0.26 -10.85 16.89
C PHE A 398 -0.61 -10.20 15.81
N LYS A 399 -0.05 -9.32 14.97
CA LYS A 399 -0.79 -8.76 13.82
C LYS A 399 -1.17 -9.84 12.81
N LYS A 400 -0.23 -10.70 12.42
CA LYS A 400 -0.50 -11.84 11.50
C LYS A 400 -1.55 -12.80 12.06
N ALA A 401 -1.52 -13.07 13.36
CA ALA A 401 -2.51 -13.88 14.05
C ALA A 401 -3.92 -13.24 14.00
N GLN A 402 -3.99 -11.94 14.27
CA GLN A 402 -5.24 -11.19 14.20
C GLN A 402 -5.81 -11.13 12.78
N ASP A 403 -4.98 -10.86 11.77
CA ASP A 403 -5.36 -10.89 10.36
C ASP A 403 -5.83 -12.29 9.89
N ALA A 404 -5.16 -13.36 10.32
CA ALA A 404 -5.56 -14.74 10.02
C ALA A 404 -6.94 -15.09 10.61
N ILE A 405 -7.18 -14.73 11.88
CA ILE A 405 -8.46 -14.97 12.55
C ILE A 405 -9.58 -14.14 11.94
N LYS A 406 -9.32 -12.87 11.64
CA LYS A 406 -10.27 -12.00 10.93
C LYS A 406 -10.70 -12.59 9.58
N ASN A 407 -9.75 -13.10 8.81
CA ASN A 407 -10.02 -13.76 7.53
C ASN A 407 -10.80 -15.08 7.72
N ALA A 408 -10.46 -15.89 8.72
CA ALA A 408 -11.18 -17.12 9.04
C ALA A 408 -12.63 -16.84 9.46
N ILE A 409 -12.86 -15.85 10.35
CA ILE A 409 -14.20 -15.42 10.78
C ILE A 409 -15.01 -14.90 9.58
N ALA A 410 -14.41 -14.07 8.72
CA ALA A 410 -15.10 -13.57 7.52
C ALA A 410 -15.51 -14.70 6.55
N GLN A 411 -14.68 -15.74 6.41
CA GLN A 411 -15.02 -16.92 5.60
C GLN A 411 -16.13 -17.77 6.24
N LEU A 412 -16.09 -17.99 7.56
CA LEU A 412 -17.14 -18.70 8.30
C LEU A 412 -18.49 -17.98 8.21
N ALA A 413 -18.46 -16.66 8.35
CA ALA A 413 -19.63 -15.82 8.48
C ALA A 413 -20.24 -15.39 7.13
N THR A 414 -19.64 -15.79 5.99
CA THR A 414 -20.20 -15.54 4.66
C THR A 414 -21.12 -16.69 4.23
N LEU A 415 -22.42 -16.41 4.16
CA LEU A 415 -23.45 -17.33 3.72
C LEU A 415 -23.82 -17.04 2.25
N ASP A 416 -23.56 -18.01 1.36
CA ASP A 416 -24.09 -17.96 -0.01
C ASP A 416 -25.60 -18.27 0.01
N LEU A 417 -26.39 -17.32 -0.47
CA LEU A 417 -27.84 -17.35 -0.54
C LEU A 417 -28.37 -17.06 -1.96
N LYS A 418 -27.55 -17.24 -3.00
CA LYS A 418 -27.93 -17.00 -4.41
C LYS A 418 -29.23 -17.72 -4.83
N SER A 419 -29.40 -18.96 -4.37
CA SER A 419 -30.59 -19.77 -4.62
C SER A 419 -31.86 -19.33 -3.86
N SER A 420 -31.76 -18.37 -2.92
CA SER A 420 -32.91 -17.85 -2.18
C SER A 420 -33.66 -16.74 -2.91
N ILE A 421 -33.04 -16.07 -3.90
CA ILE A 421 -33.66 -14.99 -4.65
C ILE A 421 -34.84 -15.53 -5.47
N LYS A 422 -36.00 -14.86 -5.34
CA LYS A 422 -37.04 -14.85 -6.37
C LYS A 422 -37.11 -13.46 -6.99
N VAL A 423 -37.30 -13.38 -8.31
CA VAL A 423 -37.47 -12.10 -9.02
C VAL A 423 -38.91 -12.01 -9.50
N GLU A 424 -39.62 -10.99 -9.03
CA GLU A 424 -41.00 -10.68 -9.42
C GLU A 424 -41.00 -9.31 -10.10
N GLY A 425 -41.19 -9.32 -11.42
CA GLY A 425 -41.04 -8.13 -12.25
C GLY A 425 -39.60 -7.60 -12.23
N ASN A 426 -39.38 -6.44 -11.58
CA ASN A 426 -38.08 -5.79 -11.43
C ASN A 426 -37.59 -5.75 -9.96
N VAL A 427 -38.23 -6.53 -9.08
CA VAL A 427 -37.91 -6.63 -7.65
C VAL A 427 -37.37 -8.02 -7.33
N ALA A 428 -36.16 -8.10 -6.77
CA ALA A 428 -35.60 -9.31 -6.19
C ALA A 428 -35.97 -9.40 -4.70
N LYS A 429 -36.58 -10.51 -4.29
CA LYS A 429 -37.02 -10.76 -2.91
C LYS A 429 -36.53 -12.13 -2.46
N PRO A 430 -35.53 -12.23 -1.58
CA PRO A 430 -35.04 -13.51 -1.10
C PRO A 430 -36.04 -14.15 -0.14
N THR A 431 -36.26 -15.46 -0.27
CA THR A 431 -37.00 -16.26 0.72
C THR A 431 -36.00 -16.80 1.75
N LEU A 432 -35.99 -16.22 2.95
CA LEU A 432 -35.10 -16.64 4.04
C LEU A 432 -35.74 -17.74 4.89
N ASN A 433 -35.00 -18.82 5.19
CA ASN A 433 -35.40 -19.78 6.22
C ASN A 433 -34.81 -19.37 7.57
N ASN A 434 -35.65 -18.81 8.44
CA ASN A 434 -35.20 -18.29 9.73
C ASN A 434 -34.53 -19.36 10.61
N ALA A 435 -35.08 -20.58 10.64
CA ALA A 435 -34.56 -21.66 11.49
C ALA A 435 -33.14 -22.09 11.09
N ASP A 436 -32.89 -22.26 9.78
CA ASP A 436 -31.56 -22.61 9.26
C ASP A 436 -30.55 -21.48 9.49
N LEU A 437 -30.98 -20.23 9.31
CA LEU A 437 -30.12 -19.06 9.52
C LEU A 437 -29.77 -18.87 11.00
N THR A 438 -30.72 -19.00 11.93
CA THR A 438 -30.46 -18.97 13.38
C THR A 438 -29.50 -20.08 13.80
N LYS A 439 -29.65 -21.30 13.25
CA LYS A 439 -28.68 -22.38 13.51
C LYS A 439 -27.27 -22.04 13.01
N LYS A 440 -27.15 -21.54 11.77
CA LYS A 440 -25.86 -21.11 11.20
C LYS A 440 -25.23 -19.94 11.96
N MET A 441 -26.02 -18.95 12.38
CA MET A 441 -25.56 -17.84 13.22
C MET A 441 -24.91 -18.35 14.51
N LYS A 442 -25.54 -19.33 15.17
CA LYS A 442 -24.97 -19.95 16.37
C LYS A 442 -23.67 -20.71 16.07
N GLU A 443 -23.64 -21.52 15.02
CA GLU A 443 -22.43 -22.26 14.61
C GLU A 443 -21.26 -21.31 14.29
N VAL A 444 -21.52 -20.20 13.60
CA VAL A 444 -20.53 -19.15 13.31
C VAL A 444 -20.05 -18.47 14.59
N ALA A 445 -20.96 -18.10 15.50
CA ALA A 445 -20.63 -17.45 16.76
C ALA A 445 -19.78 -18.33 17.69
N ASP A 446 -20.15 -19.61 17.85
CA ASP A 446 -19.40 -20.56 18.68
C ASP A 446 -17.97 -20.75 18.14
N LYS A 447 -17.81 -20.85 16.81
CA LYS A 447 -16.48 -20.96 16.15
C LYS A 447 -15.66 -19.68 16.22
N ALA A 448 -16.28 -18.52 15.97
CA ALA A 448 -15.61 -17.21 16.06
C ALA A 448 -15.16 -16.91 17.50
N LYS A 449 -15.97 -17.28 18.49
CA LYS A 449 -15.58 -17.23 19.90
C LYS A 449 -14.37 -18.12 20.19
N ALA A 450 -14.36 -19.37 19.72
CA ALA A 450 -13.22 -20.26 19.91
C ALA A 450 -11.91 -19.71 19.31
N LEU A 451 -11.97 -19.10 18.12
CA LEU A 451 -10.82 -18.41 17.50
C LEU A 451 -10.36 -17.20 18.33
N ASN A 452 -11.28 -16.35 18.79
CA ASN A 452 -10.98 -15.19 19.63
C ASN A 452 -10.40 -15.59 21.00
N ASP A 453 -10.91 -16.65 21.63
CA ASP A 453 -10.36 -17.22 22.87
C ASP A 453 -8.93 -17.74 22.66
N GLN A 454 -8.57 -18.21 21.46
CA GLN A 454 -7.18 -18.55 21.13
C GLN A 454 -6.32 -17.32 20.85
N LEU A 455 -6.84 -16.27 20.19
CA LEU A 455 -6.14 -15.00 20.00
C LEU A 455 -5.74 -14.38 21.35
N GLN A 456 -6.65 -14.40 22.32
CA GLN A 456 -6.40 -13.85 23.66
C GLN A 456 -5.44 -14.70 24.50
N LYS A 457 -5.35 -16.02 24.25
CA LYS A 457 -4.29 -16.87 24.82
C LYS A 457 -2.91 -16.54 24.26
N LEU A 458 -2.84 -16.17 22.97
CA LEU A 458 -1.59 -15.76 22.32
C LEU A 458 -1.18 -14.34 22.73
N ASN A 459 -2.14 -13.41 22.82
CA ASN A 459 -1.94 -12.04 23.25
C ASN A 459 -3.12 -11.58 24.15
N PRO A 460 -2.96 -11.56 25.48
CA PRO A 460 -4.01 -11.13 26.41
C PRO A 460 -4.49 -9.68 26.25
N GLN A 461 -3.76 -8.84 25.50
CA GLN A 461 -4.15 -7.47 25.18
C GLN A 461 -4.90 -7.36 23.83
N ALA A 462 -5.01 -8.45 23.07
CA ALA A 462 -5.73 -8.45 21.81
C ALA A 462 -7.23 -8.23 22.02
N LYS A 463 -7.79 -7.28 21.28
CA LYS A 463 -9.25 -7.10 21.18
C LYS A 463 -9.82 -8.26 20.35
N PRO A 464 -10.96 -8.86 20.75
CA PRO A 464 -11.64 -9.85 19.91
C PRO A 464 -11.97 -9.27 18.54
N GLU A 465 -11.78 -10.08 17.50
CA GLU A 465 -12.27 -9.77 16.16
C GLU A 465 -13.79 -9.85 16.13
N LYS A 466 -14.40 -8.84 15.48
CA LYS A 466 -15.84 -8.67 15.37
C LYS A 466 -16.43 -9.63 14.35
N VAL A 467 -17.66 -10.10 14.60
CA VAL A 467 -18.33 -11.04 13.70
C VAL A 467 -19.29 -10.28 12.78
N GLU A 468 -18.96 -10.24 11.48
CA GLU A 468 -19.85 -9.76 10.42
C GLU A 468 -20.48 -10.96 9.70
N LEU A 469 -21.77 -11.20 9.91
CA LEU A 469 -22.53 -12.21 9.16
C LEU A 469 -22.92 -11.63 7.80
N LYS A 470 -22.23 -12.07 6.74
CA LYS A 470 -22.46 -11.63 5.36
C LYS A 470 -23.44 -12.56 4.64
N LEU A 471 -24.60 -12.03 4.27
CA LEU A 471 -25.61 -12.70 3.45
C LEU A 471 -25.35 -12.35 1.97
N ASP A 472 -24.69 -13.23 1.22
CA ASP A 472 -24.37 -13.02 -0.19
C ASP A 472 -25.45 -13.59 -1.11
N PHE A 473 -26.24 -12.69 -1.68
CA PHE A 473 -27.27 -13.03 -2.67
C PHE A 473 -26.71 -13.05 -4.10
N GLY A 474 -25.45 -12.67 -4.33
CA GLY A 474 -24.79 -12.73 -5.65
C GLY A 474 -25.28 -11.66 -6.62
N THR A 475 -25.66 -12.04 -7.85
CA THR A 475 -26.04 -11.08 -8.90
C THR A 475 -27.43 -11.33 -9.48
N THR A 476 -28.09 -10.25 -9.89
CA THR A 476 -29.44 -10.26 -10.48
C THR A 476 -29.63 -9.06 -11.42
N THR A 477 -30.48 -9.23 -12.43
CA THR A 477 -30.88 -8.16 -13.36
C THR A 477 -31.96 -7.24 -12.78
N ALA A 478 -32.58 -7.60 -11.64
CA ALA A 478 -33.53 -6.76 -10.95
C ALA A 478 -32.88 -5.45 -10.47
N LYS A 479 -33.54 -4.31 -10.73
CA LYS A 479 -33.06 -2.99 -10.27
C LYS A 479 -33.36 -2.74 -8.79
N THR A 480 -34.43 -3.32 -8.25
CA THR A 480 -34.79 -3.17 -6.84
C THR A 480 -34.65 -4.50 -6.11
N THR A 481 -34.21 -4.46 -4.85
CA THR A 481 -34.15 -5.62 -3.96
C THR A 481 -34.77 -5.28 -2.62
N GLU A 482 -35.61 -6.18 -2.10
CA GLU A 482 -36.26 -6.07 -0.80
C GLU A 482 -35.89 -7.28 0.06
N ILE A 483 -35.02 -7.09 1.06
CA ILE A 483 -34.63 -8.14 2.01
C ILE A 483 -35.45 -7.96 3.30
N PRO A 484 -36.39 -8.87 3.62
CA PRO A 484 -37.07 -8.89 4.90
C PRO A 484 -36.20 -9.57 5.97
N PHE A 485 -35.97 -8.87 7.07
CA PHE A 485 -35.39 -9.39 8.30
C PHE A 485 -36.49 -9.54 9.36
N ALA A 486 -36.85 -10.78 9.67
CA ALA A 486 -37.72 -11.07 10.81
C ALA A 486 -37.01 -10.66 12.12
N LYS A 487 -37.78 -10.13 13.09
CA LYS A 487 -37.27 -9.73 14.41
C LYS A 487 -36.46 -10.86 15.07
N GLU A 488 -36.95 -12.09 14.98
CA GLU A 488 -36.31 -13.30 15.51
C GLU A 488 -34.87 -13.50 15.00
N LEU A 489 -34.58 -13.20 13.73
CA LEU A 489 -33.22 -13.28 13.18
C LEU A 489 -32.29 -12.21 13.77
N LEU A 490 -32.82 -11.02 14.03
CA LEU A 490 -32.06 -9.90 14.59
C LEU A 490 -31.83 -10.10 16.10
N ASP A 491 -32.83 -10.63 16.81
CA ASP A 491 -32.70 -11.09 18.20
C ASP A 491 -31.64 -12.20 18.29
N SER A 492 -31.74 -13.22 17.43
CA SER A 492 -30.80 -14.36 17.38
C SER A 492 -29.37 -13.91 17.08
N ALA A 493 -29.17 -13.01 16.11
CA ALA A 493 -27.86 -12.43 15.82
C ALA A 493 -27.29 -11.66 17.02
N LYS A 494 -28.12 -10.87 17.72
CA LYS A 494 -27.74 -10.15 18.94
C LYS A 494 -27.40 -11.09 20.11
N GLU A 495 -28.19 -12.13 20.34
CA GLU A 495 -27.98 -13.12 21.42
C GLU A 495 -26.70 -13.94 21.20
N ASN A 496 -26.38 -14.26 19.95
CA ASN A 496 -25.14 -14.95 19.58
C ASN A 496 -23.93 -14.00 19.43
N GLY A 497 -24.07 -12.71 19.73
CA GLY A 497 -22.95 -11.76 19.72
C GLY A 497 -22.43 -11.38 18.32
N ILE A 498 -23.27 -11.47 17.28
CA ILE A 498 -22.96 -10.99 15.94
C ILE A 498 -22.95 -9.45 15.95
N ASP A 499 -21.79 -8.82 15.67
CA ASP A 499 -21.63 -7.37 15.66
C ASP A 499 -22.39 -6.69 14.52
N THR A 500 -22.41 -7.33 13.34
CA THR A 500 -22.94 -6.77 12.10
C THR A 500 -23.58 -7.87 11.26
N VAL A 501 -24.74 -7.61 10.69
CA VAL A 501 -25.33 -8.42 9.61
C VAL A 501 -25.22 -7.59 8.35
N SER A 502 -24.60 -8.13 7.31
CA SER A 502 -24.46 -7.47 6.02
C SER A 502 -25.15 -8.21 4.89
N VAL A 503 -25.62 -7.45 3.92
CA VAL A 503 -26.22 -7.92 2.67
C VAL A 503 -25.26 -7.62 1.54
N SER A 504 -25.00 -8.60 0.69
CA SER A 504 -24.22 -8.46 -0.54
C SER A 504 -25.05 -8.85 -1.75
N MET A 505 -25.15 -7.96 -2.73
CA MET A 505 -25.81 -8.23 -4.01
C MET A 505 -25.36 -7.24 -5.09
N ASN A 506 -25.13 -7.70 -6.33
CA ASN A 506 -24.67 -6.86 -7.44
C ASN A 506 -23.40 -6.03 -7.13
N GLY A 507 -22.51 -6.57 -6.29
CA GLY A 507 -21.29 -5.88 -5.83
C GLY A 507 -21.52 -4.81 -4.74
N LEU A 508 -22.76 -4.38 -4.52
CA LEU A 508 -23.14 -3.58 -3.36
C LEU A 508 -23.05 -4.45 -2.09
N THR A 509 -22.39 -3.95 -1.05
CA THR A 509 -22.48 -4.52 0.31
C THR A 509 -22.95 -3.48 1.31
N LEU A 510 -23.85 -3.88 2.23
CA LEU A 510 -24.47 -3.00 3.22
C LEU A 510 -24.55 -3.71 4.58
N GLY A 511 -23.83 -3.22 5.59
CA GLY A 511 -23.68 -3.85 6.91
C GLY A 511 -24.27 -3.05 8.07
N VAL A 512 -25.34 -3.57 8.68
CA VAL A 512 -26.10 -2.99 9.81
C VAL A 512 -25.81 -3.72 11.12
N SER A 513 -25.92 -3.03 12.27
CA SER A 513 -25.82 -3.67 13.58
C SER A 513 -27.17 -4.29 13.99
N PRO A 514 -27.24 -5.57 14.44
CA PRO A 514 -28.50 -6.18 14.90
C PRO A 514 -29.19 -5.43 16.04
N THR A 515 -28.42 -4.71 16.86
CA THR A 515 -28.95 -3.90 17.97
C THR A 515 -29.70 -2.64 17.56
N GLU A 516 -29.71 -2.30 16.27
CA GLU A 516 -30.35 -1.09 15.74
C GLU A 516 -31.88 -1.21 15.64
N PHE A 517 -32.41 -2.44 15.55
CA PHE A 517 -33.83 -2.70 15.29
C PHE A 517 -34.45 -3.61 16.36
N SER A 518 -35.75 -3.45 16.59
CA SER A 518 -36.51 -4.20 17.59
C SER A 518 -37.83 -4.79 17.06
N LYS A 519 -38.05 -4.70 15.75
CA LYS A 519 -39.24 -5.17 15.02
C LYS A 519 -38.82 -5.77 13.68
N ASP A 520 -39.74 -6.45 13.00
CA ASP A 520 -39.55 -6.90 11.62
C ASP A 520 -39.14 -5.72 10.74
N THR A 521 -38.06 -5.89 10.00
CA THR A 521 -37.36 -4.80 9.32
C THR A 521 -37.16 -5.17 7.86
N THR A 522 -37.49 -4.28 6.92
CA THR A 522 -37.20 -4.52 5.48
C THR A 522 -36.14 -3.53 5.02
N LEU A 523 -35.07 -4.07 4.45
CA LEU A 523 -34.08 -3.32 3.67
C LEU A 523 -34.51 -3.34 2.21
N LYS A 524 -34.80 -2.17 1.64
CA LYS A 524 -35.03 -1.98 0.21
C LYS A 524 -33.91 -1.14 -0.41
N VAL A 525 -33.34 -1.63 -1.50
CA VAL A 525 -32.36 -0.91 -2.31
C VAL A 525 -32.84 -0.84 -3.75
N SER A 526 -32.79 0.33 -4.37
CA SER A 526 -33.08 0.50 -5.80
C SER A 526 -31.89 1.11 -6.54
N LYS A 527 -31.37 0.40 -7.54
CA LYS A 527 -30.37 0.88 -8.50
C LYS A 527 -31.07 1.64 -9.64
N GLN A 528 -30.64 2.86 -9.85
CA GLN A 528 -30.96 3.71 -10.99
C GLN A 528 -29.69 3.95 -11.82
N ASP A 529 -29.84 4.31 -13.09
CA ASP A 529 -28.70 4.61 -13.95
C ASP A 529 -27.95 5.84 -13.44
N LYS A 530 -26.64 5.90 -13.66
CA LYS A 530 -25.81 7.08 -13.38
C LYS A 530 -26.32 8.38 -14.03
N THR A 531 -27.15 8.30 -15.08
CA THR A 531 -27.75 9.50 -15.71
C THR A 531 -28.55 10.37 -14.75
N GLU A 532 -29.23 9.77 -13.76
CA GLU A 532 -29.99 10.52 -12.73
C GLU A 532 -29.06 11.43 -11.90
N ALA A 533 -27.79 11.05 -11.72
CA ALA A 533 -26.80 11.91 -11.08
C ALA A 533 -26.23 12.96 -12.05
N THR A 534 -26.06 12.65 -13.34
CA THR A 534 -25.54 13.64 -14.30
C THR A 534 -26.51 14.80 -14.58
N ASP A 535 -27.81 14.61 -14.33
CA ASP A 535 -28.79 15.70 -14.41
C ASP A 535 -28.67 16.71 -13.25
N VAL A 536 -28.06 16.31 -12.13
CA VAL A 536 -27.85 17.18 -10.94
C VAL A 536 -26.40 17.63 -10.75
N THR A 537 -25.44 17.12 -11.54
CA THR A 537 -24.03 17.54 -11.44
C THR A 537 -23.26 17.49 -12.77
N LYS A 538 -22.26 18.36 -12.89
CA LYS A 538 -21.23 18.31 -13.95
C LYS A 538 -19.98 17.52 -13.55
N LEU A 539 -19.96 16.95 -12.34
CA LEU A 539 -18.86 16.09 -11.89
C LEU A 539 -18.91 14.75 -12.61
N ASN A 540 -17.74 14.10 -12.70
CA ASN A 540 -17.61 12.77 -13.28
C ASN A 540 -18.20 11.73 -12.31
N VAL A 541 -19.31 11.11 -12.70
CA VAL A 541 -20.04 10.11 -11.93
C VAL A 541 -19.49 8.71 -12.24
N VAL A 542 -19.02 8.01 -11.20
CA VAL A 542 -18.26 6.74 -11.35
C VAL A 542 -18.99 5.50 -10.83
N SER A 543 -20.17 5.68 -10.22
CA SER A 543 -21.09 4.60 -9.87
C SER A 543 -22.50 4.89 -10.39
N ASP A 544 -23.35 3.88 -10.42
CA ASP A 544 -24.79 4.08 -10.48
C ASP A 544 -25.33 4.91 -9.31
N VAL A 545 -26.61 5.25 -9.40
CA VAL A 545 -27.36 5.89 -8.31
C VAL A 545 -28.10 4.82 -7.52
N PHE A 546 -27.93 4.81 -6.21
CA PHE A 546 -28.54 3.83 -5.30
C PHE A 546 -29.45 4.53 -4.29
N ASN A 547 -30.74 4.25 -4.35
CA ASN A 547 -31.69 4.64 -3.31
C ASN A 547 -31.78 3.58 -2.23
N PHE A 548 -31.70 3.99 -0.96
CA PHE A 548 -31.75 3.11 0.19
C PHE A 548 -32.94 3.48 1.08
N GLU A 549 -33.82 2.51 1.29
CA GLU A 549 -35.05 2.62 2.07
C GLU A 549 -35.01 1.54 3.17
N PHE A 550 -35.32 1.92 4.41
CA PHE A 550 -35.43 1.00 5.53
C PHE A 550 -36.77 1.18 6.21
N THR A 551 -37.48 0.10 6.49
CA THR A 551 -38.69 0.13 7.32
C THR A 551 -38.54 -0.80 8.52
N SER A 552 -39.08 -0.44 9.68
CA SER A 552 -39.14 -1.31 10.86
C SER A 552 -40.51 -1.24 11.53
N GLY A 553 -41.19 -2.38 11.64
CA GLY A 553 -42.60 -2.45 12.06
C GLY A 553 -43.55 -1.66 11.17
N GLY A 554 -43.22 -1.51 9.87
CA GLY A 554 -43.99 -0.76 8.88
C GLY A 554 -43.66 0.74 8.75
N ASN A 555 -42.87 1.31 9.65
CA ASN A 555 -42.49 2.73 9.60
C ASN A 555 -41.11 2.91 8.96
N GLU A 556 -40.91 3.95 8.15
CA GLU A 556 -39.60 4.29 7.58
C GLU A 556 -38.59 4.76 8.64
N ILE A 557 -37.32 4.40 8.45
CA ILE A 557 -36.17 4.82 9.26
C ILE A 557 -35.19 5.57 8.37
N HIS A 558 -35.01 6.86 8.64
CA HIS A 558 -34.08 7.71 7.90
C HIS A 558 -32.71 7.87 8.57
N THR A 559 -32.60 7.57 9.87
CA THR A 559 -31.39 7.76 10.68
C THR A 559 -31.12 6.57 11.60
N PHE A 560 -29.84 6.27 11.83
CA PHE A 560 -29.38 5.17 12.68
C PHE A 560 -28.59 5.69 13.88
N ASN A 561 -28.74 5.02 15.01
CA ASN A 561 -28.01 5.29 16.25
C ASN A 561 -26.51 4.93 16.13
N LYS A 562 -26.15 4.08 15.16
CA LYS A 562 -24.78 3.70 14.82
C LYS A 562 -24.50 3.86 13.32
N PRO A 563 -23.30 4.29 12.90
CA PRO A 563 -22.92 4.32 11.50
C PRO A 563 -23.00 2.95 10.83
N VAL A 564 -23.75 2.88 9.73
CA VAL A 564 -23.89 1.71 8.87
C VAL A 564 -22.80 1.75 7.80
N THR A 565 -22.19 0.60 7.47
CA THR A 565 -21.16 0.54 6.42
C THR A 565 -21.79 0.29 5.05
N LEU A 566 -21.49 1.16 4.09
CA LEU A 566 -21.94 1.10 2.71
C LEU A 566 -20.74 0.88 1.78
N GLN A 567 -20.84 -0.09 0.88
CA GLN A 567 -19.83 -0.41 -0.13
C GLN A 567 -20.48 -0.43 -1.51
N LEU A 568 -20.15 0.53 -2.38
CA LEU A 568 -20.68 0.67 -3.74
C LEU A 568 -19.69 0.10 -4.77
N PRO A 569 -20.14 -0.67 -5.78
CA PRO A 569 -19.28 -1.12 -6.86
C PRO A 569 -18.93 0.06 -7.80
N ILE A 570 -17.68 0.08 -8.28
CA ILE A 570 -17.15 1.05 -9.24
C ILE A 570 -16.68 0.28 -10.47
N GLU A 571 -17.38 0.42 -11.59
CA GLU A 571 -17.14 -0.39 -12.80
C GLU A 571 -15.88 0.03 -13.57
N ASN A 572 -15.48 1.31 -13.50
CA ASN A 572 -14.33 1.83 -14.24
C ASN A 572 -13.67 3.01 -13.50
N THR A 573 -12.35 2.95 -13.32
CA THR A 573 -11.52 4.02 -12.75
C THR A 573 -10.38 4.49 -13.67
N SER A 574 -10.31 4.03 -14.92
CA SER A 574 -9.14 4.24 -15.81
C SER A 574 -8.80 5.72 -16.10
N ASN A 575 -9.78 6.62 -15.96
CA ASN A 575 -9.62 8.06 -16.21
C ASN A 575 -9.98 8.92 -14.98
N VAL A 576 -9.96 8.35 -13.77
CA VAL A 576 -10.41 9.03 -12.55
C VAL A 576 -9.36 8.98 -11.46
N ASP A 577 -9.23 10.07 -10.73
CA ASP A 577 -8.38 10.17 -9.56
C ASP A 577 -9.09 9.56 -8.34
N THR A 578 -8.66 8.35 -7.95
CA THR A 578 -9.32 7.55 -6.92
C THR A 578 -9.31 8.18 -5.53
N ASP A 579 -8.36 9.07 -5.24
CA ASP A 579 -8.32 9.78 -3.95
C ASP A 579 -9.42 10.86 -3.88
N LEU A 580 -9.78 11.44 -5.03
CA LEU A 580 -10.80 12.47 -5.17
C LEU A 580 -12.23 11.92 -5.26
N LEU A 581 -12.38 10.59 -5.22
CA LEU A 581 -13.68 9.95 -5.09
C LEU A 581 -14.27 10.21 -3.69
N THR A 582 -15.55 10.57 -3.70
CA THR A 582 -16.37 10.76 -2.51
C THR A 582 -17.75 10.15 -2.73
N LEU A 583 -18.33 9.59 -1.66
CA LEU A 583 -19.77 9.35 -1.63
C LEU A 583 -20.47 10.72 -1.69
N ALA A 584 -21.44 10.86 -2.58
CA ALA A 584 -22.30 12.01 -2.72
C ALA A 584 -23.75 11.61 -2.43
N LYS A 585 -24.41 12.33 -1.51
CA LYS A 585 -25.86 12.22 -1.26
C LYS A 585 -26.57 13.20 -2.19
N ILE A 586 -27.61 12.75 -2.87
CA ILE A 586 -28.46 13.62 -3.71
C ILE A 586 -29.59 14.16 -2.82
N ILE A 587 -29.69 15.48 -2.69
CA ILE A 587 -30.76 16.17 -1.95
C ILE A 587 -31.22 17.39 -2.75
N ASN A 588 -32.50 17.45 -3.10
CA ASN A 588 -33.13 18.63 -3.74
C ASN A 588 -32.33 19.18 -4.95
N GLY A 589 -31.81 18.28 -5.79
CA GLY A 589 -31.00 18.63 -6.97
C GLY A 589 -29.57 19.09 -6.67
N LYS A 590 -29.04 18.83 -5.47
CA LYS A 590 -27.66 19.15 -5.06
C LYS A 590 -26.95 17.92 -4.50
N LEU A 591 -25.61 17.95 -4.52
CA LEU A 591 -24.74 16.94 -3.93
C LEU A 591 -24.18 17.41 -2.59
N GLU A 592 -24.24 16.54 -1.59
CA GLU A 592 -23.48 16.65 -0.33
C GLU A 592 -22.43 15.55 -0.24
N TYR A 593 -21.19 15.92 0.10
CA TYR A 593 -20.04 15.01 0.10
C TYR A 593 -19.74 14.43 1.49
N TYR A 594 -19.57 13.11 1.56
CA TYR A 594 -19.42 12.35 2.81
C TYR A 594 -18.12 11.53 2.88
N GLY A 595 -17.18 11.77 1.97
CA GLY A 595 -15.88 11.09 1.95
C GLY A 595 -16.01 9.61 1.62
N GLY A 596 -15.23 8.78 2.31
CA GLY A 596 -15.04 7.35 2.00
C GLY A 596 -13.73 7.07 1.26
N SER A 597 -13.47 5.78 1.02
CA SER A 597 -12.24 5.28 0.40
C SER A 597 -12.55 4.30 -0.74
N TYR A 598 -11.72 4.34 -1.78
CA TYR A 598 -11.76 3.38 -2.88
C TYR A 598 -10.72 2.27 -2.67
N GLN A 599 -11.11 1.02 -2.88
CA GLN A 599 -10.20 -0.12 -2.92
C GLN A 599 -10.76 -1.22 -3.82
N ASN A 600 -9.95 -1.74 -4.75
CA ASN A 600 -10.23 -2.95 -5.54
C ASN A 600 -11.64 -3.00 -6.19
N GLY A 601 -12.03 -1.94 -6.92
CA GLY A 601 -13.34 -1.87 -7.59
C GLY A 601 -14.53 -1.54 -6.67
N THR A 602 -14.28 -1.26 -5.39
CA THR A 602 -15.32 -0.96 -4.39
C THR A 602 -15.05 0.38 -3.69
N PHE A 603 -16.08 1.20 -3.50
CA PHE A 603 -16.02 2.43 -2.73
C PHE A 603 -16.76 2.28 -1.40
N SER A 604 -16.05 2.46 -0.28
CA SER A 604 -16.55 2.22 1.07
C SER A 604 -16.72 3.51 1.87
N ALA A 605 -17.86 3.66 2.54
CA ALA A 605 -18.20 4.81 3.38
C ALA A 605 -19.08 4.40 4.58
N LYS A 606 -19.11 5.22 5.64
CA LYS A 606 -19.99 5.01 6.81
C LYS A 606 -21.05 6.10 6.91
N ARG A 607 -22.31 5.72 7.10
CA ARG A 607 -23.47 6.63 7.07
C ARG A 607 -24.42 6.39 8.24
N ASN A 608 -24.90 7.48 8.84
CA ASN A 608 -25.86 7.47 9.95
C ASN A 608 -27.30 7.69 9.48
N GLY A 609 -27.53 7.60 8.16
CA GLY A 609 -28.84 7.74 7.56
C GLY A 609 -28.81 7.40 6.07
N PHE A 610 -29.89 6.78 5.59
CA PHE A 610 -30.03 6.36 4.21
C PHE A 610 -30.87 7.33 3.38
N SER A 611 -30.59 7.33 2.08
CA SER A 611 -30.99 8.33 1.10
C SER A 611 -30.54 7.83 -0.28
N THR A 612 -30.74 8.63 -1.32
CA THR A 612 -30.14 8.43 -2.63
C THR A 612 -28.64 8.82 -2.62
N TYR A 613 -27.77 7.87 -2.98
CA TYR A 613 -26.31 8.04 -3.02
C TYR A 613 -25.70 7.63 -4.36
N THR A 614 -24.57 8.23 -4.70
CA THR A 614 -23.68 7.86 -5.82
C THR A 614 -22.22 8.18 -5.46
N VAL A 615 -21.26 7.78 -6.29
CA VAL A 615 -19.84 8.13 -6.13
C VAL A 615 -19.42 9.04 -7.27
N VAL A 616 -18.79 10.17 -6.94
CA VAL A 616 -18.31 11.16 -7.91
C VAL A 616 -16.85 11.52 -7.66
N GLU A 617 -16.16 11.89 -8.74
CA GLU A 617 -14.83 12.48 -8.70
C GLU A 617 -14.93 14.00 -8.47
N ASN A 618 -14.67 14.45 -7.25
CA ASN A 618 -14.88 15.84 -6.85
C ASN A 618 -13.58 16.66 -6.94
N LYS A 619 -13.26 17.18 -8.13
CA LYS A 619 -12.04 17.98 -8.41
C LYS A 619 -12.11 19.41 -7.85
N VAL A 620 -12.03 19.55 -6.53
CA VAL A 620 -11.95 20.86 -5.87
C VAL A 620 -10.58 21.52 -6.10
N SER A 621 -10.57 22.85 -6.24
CA SER A 621 -9.35 23.67 -6.32
C SER A 621 -9.60 25.05 -5.70
N PHE A 622 -8.52 25.73 -5.32
CA PHE A 622 -8.54 27.06 -4.72
C PHE A 622 -7.37 27.90 -5.26
N GLY A 623 -7.61 29.14 -5.67
CA GLY A 623 -6.64 30.00 -6.36
C GLY A 623 -5.48 30.49 -5.48
N ASP A 624 -5.66 30.50 -4.15
CA ASP A 624 -4.71 31.00 -3.16
C ASP A 624 -3.74 29.93 -2.63
N THR A 625 -3.85 28.68 -3.07
CA THR A 625 -3.03 27.56 -2.58
C THR A 625 -1.63 27.45 -3.21
N THR A 626 -1.30 28.31 -4.18
CA THR A 626 -0.05 28.26 -4.96
C THR A 626 1.21 28.22 -4.08
N SER A 627 1.29 29.01 -3.01
CA SER A 627 2.45 29.07 -2.12
C SER A 627 2.67 27.81 -1.27
N VAL A 628 1.64 26.97 -1.11
CA VAL A 628 1.71 25.71 -0.33
C VAL A 628 1.56 24.47 -1.22
N LYS A 629 1.44 24.65 -2.53
CA LYS A 629 1.09 23.59 -3.49
C LYS A 629 2.03 22.39 -3.42
N ALA A 630 3.33 22.63 -3.24
CA ALA A 630 4.36 21.59 -3.20
C ALA A 630 4.24 20.60 -2.02
N TRP A 631 3.66 21.01 -0.88
CA TRP A 631 3.65 20.21 0.35
C TRP A 631 2.24 19.97 0.95
N ALA A 632 1.27 20.83 0.64
CA ALA A 632 -0.13 20.70 1.08
C ALA A 632 -1.15 20.68 -0.07
N GLY A 633 -0.78 21.01 -1.31
CA GLY A 633 -1.74 21.19 -2.41
C GLY A 633 -2.62 19.95 -2.66
N ARG A 634 -2.00 18.76 -2.68
CA ARG A 634 -2.71 17.49 -2.83
C ARG A 634 -3.61 17.17 -1.62
N GLN A 635 -3.10 17.42 -0.43
CA GLN A 635 -3.75 17.12 0.84
C GLN A 635 -5.00 17.99 1.04
N ILE A 636 -4.90 19.28 0.73
CA ILE A 636 -6.02 20.22 0.67
C ILE A 636 -7.05 19.74 -0.35
N GLN A 637 -6.63 19.40 -1.56
CA GLN A 637 -7.53 18.94 -2.62
C GLN A 637 -8.31 17.66 -2.23
N VAL A 638 -7.64 16.64 -1.68
CA VAL A 638 -8.27 15.37 -1.29
C VAL A 638 -9.23 15.56 -0.11
N ALA A 639 -8.83 16.33 0.91
CA ALA A 639 -9.71 16.62 2.05
C ALA A 639 -10.92 17.48 1.66
N ALA A 640 -10.77 18.38 0.67
CA ALA A 640 -11.88 19.14 0.09
C ALA A 640 -12.80 18.27 -0.78
N ALA A 641 -12.24 17.41 -1.62
CA ALA A 641 -12.99 16.47 -2.47
C ALA A 641 -13.92 15.58 -1.64
N LYS A 642 -13.41 15.09 -0.50
CA LYS A 642 -14.15 14.28 0.48
C LYS A 642 -15.10 15.09 1.38
N GLY A 643 -15.22 16.41 1.18
CA GLY A 643 -16.10 17.28 1.94
C GLY A 643 -15.70 17.49 3.41
N ILE A 644 -14.46 17.16 3.79
CA ILE A 644 -13.99 17.23 5.19
C ILE A 644 -13.62 18.66 5.58
N LEU A 645 -13.01 19.39 4.64
CA LEU A 645 -12.74 20.81 4.76
C LEU A 645 -13.35 21.59 3.58
N GLU A 646 -13.55 22.88 3.80
CA GLU A 646 -14.21 23.81 2.89
C GLU A 646 -13.38 25.11 2.83
N GLY A 647 -13.47 25.86 1.73
CA GLY A 647 -12.86 27.20 1.61
C GLY A 647 -13.51 28.22 2.55
N ARG A 648 -12.81 29.31 2.88
CA ARG A 648 -13.39 30.43 3.65
C ARG A 648 -14.28 31.33 2.78
N ALA A 649 -14.03 31.35 1.47
CA ALA A 649 -14.88 31.96 0.46
C ALA A 649 -14.74 31.17 -0.86
N GLU A 650 -15.50 31.55 -1.88
CA GLU A 650 -15.34 31.00 -3.23
C GLU A 650 -13.88 31.16 -3.70
N GLN A 651 -13.32 30.09 -4.29
CA GLN A 651 -11.91 29.98 -4.72
C GLN A 651 -10.83 30.27 -3.64
N THR A 652 -11.19 30.47 -2.37
CA THR A 652 -10.26 30.93 -1.32
C THR A 652 -10.19 29.92 -0.17
N PHE A 653 -9.06 29.23 -0.01
CA PHE A 653 -8.85 28.27 1.08
C PHE A 653 -8.31 28.91 2.37
N ASP A 654 -7.57 30.01 2.25
CA ASP A 654 -6.71 30.61 3.28
C ASP A 654 -5.72 29.59 3.89
N PRO A 655 -4.67 29.17 3.15
CA PRO A 655 -3.75 28.13 3.60
C PRO A 655 -2.90 28.53 4.81
N ASN A 656 -2.53 29.82 4.91
CA ASN A 656 -1.67 30.37 5.95
C ASN A 656 -2.46 30.83 7.18
N GLY A 657 -3.77 31.02 7.06
CA GLY A 657 -4.66 31.30 8.18
C GLY A 657 -4.62 30.20 9.23
N PHE A 658 -4.65 30.60 10.50
CA PHE A 658 -4.75 29.66 11.61
C PHE A 658 -6.10 28.96 11.63
N VAL A 659 -6.09 27.67 11.98
CA VAL A 659 -7.29 26.87 12.18
C VAL A 659 -7.73 26.95 13.65
N THR A 660 -9.03 27.05 13.87
CA THR A 660 -9.63 27.04 15.22
C THR A 660 -9.81 25.61 15.73
N ARG A 661 -9.97 25.47 17.06
CA ARG A 661 -10.27 24.19 17.70
C ARG A 661 -11.60 23.61 17.22
N ALA A 662 -12.61 24.45 16.99
CA ALA A 662 -13.89 24.05 16.39
C ALA A 662 -13.77 23.58 14.93
N GLU A 663 -13.02 24.30 14.08
CA GLU A 663 -12.74 23.87 12.69
C GLU A 663 -12.05 22.49 12.68
N PHE A 664 -11.02 22.28 13.52
CA PHE A 664 -10.30 21.01 13.56
C PHE A 664 -11.15 19.85 14.13
N ALA A 665 -12.02 20.12 15.11
CA ALA A 665 -13.00 19.15 15.60
C ALA A 665 -13.96 18.70 14.48
N LYS A 666 -14.52 19.63 13.68
CA LYS A 666 -15.33 19.32 12.48
C LYS A 666 -14.55 18.42 11.51
N MET A 667 -13.29 18.75 11.22
CA MET A 667 -12.48 17.97 10.29
C MET A 667 -12.26 16.52 10.76
N ILE A 668 -11.90 16.30 12.03
CA ILE A 668 -11.75 14.93 12.57
C ILE A 668 -13.09 14.18 12.57
N VAL A 669 -14.18 14.81 13.03
CA VAL A 669 -15.50 14.17 13.08
C VAL A 669 -15.98 13.75 11.69
N LYS A 670 -15.77 14.59 10.65
CA LYS A 670 -16.02 14.21 9.26
C LYS A 670 -15.10 13.09 8.78
N THR A 671 -13.79 13.18 9.04
CA THR A 671 -12.77 12.18 8.63
C THR A 671 -13.11 10.77 9.11
N PHE A 672 -13.54 10.63 10.36
CA PHE A 672 -13.87 9.33 10.96
C PHE A 672 -15.36 8.98 10.88
N SER A 673 -16.19 9.81 10.21
CA SER A 673 -17.64 9.64 10.09
C SER A 673 -18.36 9.50 11.45
N LEU A 674 -18.01 10.37 12.40
CA LEU A 674 -18.44 10.31 13.80
C LEU A 674 -19.58 11.29 14.16
N GLN A 675 -20.12 12.04 13.18
CA GLN A 675 -21.17 13.04 13.45
C GLN A 675 -22.43 12.37 14.01
N ASP A 676 -22.86 12.82 15.18
CA ASP A 676 -24.06 12.36 15.85
C ASP A 676 -24.89 13.57 16.28
N ASP A 677 -26.02 13.77 15.63
CA ASP A 677 -26.92 14.91 15.86
C ASP A 677 -27.62 14.83 17.23
N GLN A 678 -27.58 13.66 17.90
CA GLN A 678 -28.07 13.45 19.26
C GLN A 678 -26.98 13.57 20.33
N ALA A 679 -25.72 13.83 19.94
CA ALA A 679 -24.64 14.00 20.91
C ALA A 679 -24.78 15.31 21.71
N THR A 680 -24.52 15.19 23.02
CA THR A 680 -24.58 16.28 23.99
C THR A 680 -23.21 16.53 24.61
N GLU A 681 -22.95 17.78 24.96
CA GLU A 681 -21.81 18.22 25.78
C GLU A 681 -22.27 19.33 26.74
N ASN A 682 -21.39 19.82 27.61
CA ASN A 682 -21.75 20.72 28.72
C ASN A 682 -20.77 21.90 28.85
N PHE A 683 -20.14 22.36 27.78
CA PHE A 683 -19.23 23.50 27.79
C PHE A 683 -20.01 24.82 27.79
N ALA A 684 -19.66 25.74 28.68
CA ALA A 684 -20.34 27.04 28.82
C ALA A 684 -20.07 28.01 27.66
N ASP A 685 -19.12 27.69 26.77
CA ASP A 685 -18.73 28.45 25.59
C ASP A 685 -19.14 27.79 24.26
N VAL A 686 -20.08 26.83 24.31
CA VAL A 686 -20.73 26.23 23.13
C VAL A 686 -22.25 26.40 23.27
N SER A 687 -22.88 27.03 22.28
CA SER A 687 -24.34 27.24 22.22
C SER A 687 -25.00 26.23 21.28
N ASP A 688 -26.26 25.86 21.55
CA ASP A 688 -27.07 25.03 20.64
C ASP A 688 -27.23 25.63 19.23
N SER A 689 -27.06 26.95 19.10
CA SER A 689 -27.10 27.66 17.80
C SER A 689 -25.76 27.70 17.06
N ASP A 690 -24.66 27.26 17.68
CA ASP A 690 -23.34 27.31 17.06
C ASP A 690 -23.19 26.22 15.98
N TRP A 691 -22.70 26.60 14.79
CA TRP A 691 -22.46 25.66 13.68
C TRP A 691 -21.53 24.50 14.06
N TYR A 692 -20.67 24.70 15.06
CA TYR A 692 -19.73 23.69 15.55
C TYR A 692 -20.32 22.78 16.64
N LYS A 693 -21.47 23.09 17.25
CA LYS A 693 -22.01 22.35 18.40
C LYS A 693 -22.02 20.86 18.14
N VAL A 694 -22.67 20.43 17.06
CA VAL A 694 -22.80 19.00 16.73
C VAL A 694 -21.44 18.30 16.58
N TYR A 695 -20.44 18.98 16.01
CA TYR A 695 -19.10 18.44 15.86
C TYR A 695 -18.35 18.37 17.19
N VAL A 696 -18.47 19.39 18.05
CA VAL A 696 -17.87 19.38 19.39
C VAL A 696 -18.51 18.29 20.26
N ALA A 697 -19.84 18.21 20.30
CA ALA A 697 -20.57 17.16 21.03
C ALA A 697 -20.21 15.75 20.53
N SER A 698 -20.12 15.56 19.21
CA SER A 698 -19.68 14.30 18.61
C SER A 698 -18.24 13.96 19.02
N ALA A 699 -17.33 14.93 19.04
CA ALA A 699 -15.95 14.74 19.46
C ALA A 699 -15.83 14.44 20.97
N VAL A 700 -16.68 15.03 21.82
CA VAL A 700 -16.77 14.72 23.26
C VAL A 700 -17.30 13.31 23.48
N LYS A 701 -18.42 12.93 22.84
CA LYS A 701 -19.01 11.59 22.93
C LYS A 701 -18.02 10.49 22.53
N ASN A 702 -17.12 10.77 21.59
CA ASN A 702 -16.08 9.86 21.13
C ASN A 702 -14.73 10.04 21.85
N GLY A 703 -14.64 10.83 22.93
CA GLY A 703 -13.41 10.99 23.74
C GLY A 703 -12.24 11.68 23.02
N ILE A 704 -12.50 12.39 21.93
CA ILE A 704 -11.51 13.15 21.15
C ILE A 704 -11.24 14.50 21.83
N VAL A 705 -12.30 15.12 22.36
CA VAL A 705 -12.28 16.43 23.04
C VAL A 705 -12.71 16.27 24.49
N ASN A 706 -11.91 16.83 25.42
CA ASN A 706 -12.17 16.83 26.86
C ASN A 706 -12.32 18.26 27.44
N GLY A 707 -12.43 19.27 26.57
CA GLY A 707 -12.29 20.68 26.92
C GLY A 707 -10.84 21.20 26.82
N LYS A 708 -10.65 22.48 27.13
CA LYS A 708 -9.34 23.13 27.32
C LYS A 708 -9.12 23.49 28.80
N GLU A 709 -10.19 23.92 29.45
CA GLU A 709 -10.28 24.23 30.87
C GLU A 709 -11.57 23.61 31.43
N ALA A 710 -11.75 23.63 32.76
CA ALA A 710 -12.96 23.11 33.39
C ALA A 710 -14.21 23.83 32.86
N GLY A 711 -15.09 23.08 32.19
CA GLY A 711 -16.34 23.61 31.62
C GLY A 711 -16.19 24.48 30.37
N LYS A 712 -15.02 24.52 29.71
CA LYS A 712 -14.80 25.29 28.47
C LYS A 712 -14.07 24.51 27.39
N PHE A 713 -14.49 24.69 26.14
CA PHE A 713 -13.84 24.10 24.97
C PHE A 713 -12.83 25.02 24.28
N ASP A 714 -13.02 26.35 24.36
CA ASP A 714 -12.34 27.37 23.56
C ASP A 714 -12.52 27.13 22.04
N PRO A 715 -13.76 27.16 21.49
CA PRO A 715 -14.03 26.81 20.09
C PRO A 715 -13.32 27.72 19.09
N ASN A 716 -13.26 29.02 19.38
CA ASN A 716 -12.67 30.04 18.51
C ASN A 716 -11.16 30.23 18.74
N GLY A 717 -10.60 29.61 19.78
CA GLY A 717 -9.16 29.55 20.01
C GLY A 717 -8.44 28.87 18.86
N LYS A 718 -7.28 29.42 18.48
CA LYS A 718 -6.35 28.81 17.53
C LYS A 718 -5.80 27.53 18.15
N ILE A 719 -5.82 26.42 17.41
CA ILE A 719 -5.31 25.14 17.92
C ILE A 719 -3.78 25.12 17.87
N THR A 720 -3.13 24.71 18.96
CA THR A 720 -1.68 24.51 18.96
C THR A 720 -1.31 23.20 18.27
N ARG A 721 -0.06 23.05 17.83
CA ARG A 721 0.43 21.80 17.22
C ARG A 721 0.32 20.60 18.17
N ALA A 722 0.55 20.80 19.48
CA ALA A 722 0.37 19.75 20.48
C ALA A 722 -1.10 19.40 20.71
N GLU A 723 -2.02 20.37 20.73
CA GLU A 723 -3.47 20.11 20.82
C GLU A 723 -3.97 19.34 19.57
N MET A 724 -3.52 19.75 18.38
CA MET A 724 -3.81 19.08 17.11
C MET A 724 -3.32 17.62 17.11
N ALA A 725 -2.13 17.36 17.66
CA ALA A 725 -1.58 16.02 17.85
C ALA A 725 -2.47 15.16 18.76
N VAL A 726 -2.81 15.66 19.95
CA VAL A 726 -3.59 14.92 20.94
C VAL A 726 -4.99 14.57 20.45
N MET A 727 -5.68 15.50 19.76
CA MET A 727 -6.98 15.21 19.14
C MET A 727 -6.86 14.14 18.04
N SER A 728 -5.81 14.21 17.21
CA SER A 728 -5.54 13.21 16.16
C SER A 728 -5.26 11.82 16.75
N SER A 729 -4.46 11.75 17.81
CA SER A 729 -4.12 10.51 18.51
C SER A 729 -5.31 9.86 19.23
N ARG A 730 -6.23 10.67 19.78
CA ARG A 730 -7.49 10.13 20.33
C ARG A 730 -8.38 9.55 19.23
N ALA A 731 -8.44 10.18 18.06
CA ALA A 731 -9.15 9.61 16.90
C ALA A 731 -8.51 8.30 16.41
N LEU A 732 -7.17 8.21 16.39
CA LEU A 732 -6.44 6.97 16.12
C LEU A 732 -6.73 5.85 17.15
N ALA A 733 -6.88 6.20 18.43
CA ALA A 733 -7.22 5.23 19.47
C ALA A 733 -8.61 4.57 19.25
N LEU A 734 -9.54 5.24 18.58
CA LEU A 734 -10.83 4.66 18.16
C LEU A 734 -10.66 3.57 17.09
N LYS A 735 -9.59 3.62 16.28
CA LYS A 735 -9.16 2.54 15.37
C LYS A 735 -8.36 1.45 16.08
N GLY A 736 -8.09 1.59 17.38
CA GLY A 736 -7.25 0.67 18.16
C GLY A 736 -5.75 0.92 18.05
N VAL A 737 -5.32 2.02 17.42
CA VAL A 737 -3.90 2.38 17.31
C VAL A 737 -3.46 3.04 18.62
N THR A 738 -2.44 2.49 19.26
CA THR A 738 -1.92 2.94 20.58
C THR A 738 -0.40 2.84 20.62
N LEU A 739 0.24 3.72 21.40
CA LEU A 739 1.68 3.64 21.67
C LEU A 739 1.91 2.95 23.03
N ASN A 740 2.93 2.09 23.12
CA ASN A 740 3.38 1.56 24.41
C ASN A 740 3.92 2.73 25.26
N PRO A 741 3.42 2.95 26.50
CA PRO A 741 3.91 4.02 27.38
C PRO A 741 5.43 4.06 27.54
N ALA A 742 6.11 2.91 27.51
CA ALA A 742 7.58 2.85 27.59
C ALA A 742 8.31 3.50 26.38
N LYS A 743 7.66 3.60 25.22
CA LYS A 743 8.21 4.24 24.00
C LYS A 743 7.91 5.74 23.90
N VAL A 744 7.12 6.33 24.82
CA VAL A 744 6.76 7.76 24.77
C VAL A 744 8.01 8.66 24.83
N ASP A 745 8.85 8.52 25.85
CA ASP A 745 10.08 9.33 25.96
C ASP A 745 11.15 8.94 24.93
N GLU A 746 11.08 7.75 24.32
CA GLU A 746 11.95 7.37 23.20
C GLU A 746 11.60 8.17 21.94
N VAL A 747 10.32 8.19 21.55
CA VAL A 747 9.82 8.95 20.41
C VAL A 747 10.04 10.45 20.62
N LEU A 748 9.77 10.97 21.83
CA LEU A 748 9.91 12.40 22.10
C LEU A 748 11.37 12.88 22.12
N LYS A 749 12.38 12.03 22.39
CA LYS A 749 13.79 12.40 22.22
C LYS A 749 14.17 12.75 20.78
N GLY A 750 13.35 12.37 19.80
CA GLY A 750 13.50 12.81 18.41
C GLY A 750 13.31 14.31 18.21
N PHE A 751 12.72 15.04 19.17
CA PHE A 751 12.46 16.47 19.06
C PHE A 751 13.32 17.33 19.99
N THR A 752 13.93 18.37 19.43
CA THR A 752 14.87 19.27 20.15
C THR A 752 14.19 20.13 21.22
N ASP A 753 12.89 20.35 21.10
CA ASP A 753 12.03 21.15 21.98
C ASP A 753 11.00 20.30 22.75
N ALA A 754 11.22 18.98 22.88
CA ALA A 754 10.31 18.06 23.57
C ALA A 754 9.99 18.44 25.03
N THR A 755 10.86 19.22 25.68
CA THR A 755 10.67 19.78 27.02
C THR A 755 9.62 20.90 27.07
N ALA A 756 9.28 21.52 25.94
CA ALA A 756 8.23 22.52 25.83
C ALA A 756 6.82 21.90 25.62
N ILE A 757 6.73 20.58 25.47
CA ILE A 757 5.46 19.84 25.43
C ILE A 757 4.91 19.76 26.85
N ASN A 758 3.69 20.26 27.06
CA ASN A 758 2.99 20.08 28.33
C ASN A 758 2.87 18.58 28.68
N THR A 759 3.22 18.19 29.90
CA THR A 759 3.25 16.80 30.35
C THR A 759 1.97 16.02 30.05
N SER A 760 0.79 16.65 30.17
CA SER A 760 -0.50 16.02 29.90
C SER A 760 -0.78 15.72 28.42
N LEU A 761 0.02 16.29 27.50
CA LEU A 761 -0.09 16.12 26.06
C LEU A 761 0.96 15.16 25.48
N LYS A 762 1.98 14.76 26.27
CA LYS A 762 3.12 13.96 25.81
C LYS A 762 2.72 12.67 25.11
N ASP A 763 1.83 11.87 25.70
CA ASP A 763 1.42 10.57 25.14
C ASP A 763 0.76 10.71 23.76
N GLY A 764 -0.10 11.73 23.60
CA GLY A 764 -0.75 12.03 22.34
C GLY A 764 0.20 12.65 21.31
N VAL A 765 1.15 13.49 21.72
CA VAL A 765 2.19 13.99 20.81
C VAL A 765 3.09 12.84 20.34
N ALA A 766 3.53 11.97 21.25
CA ALA A 766 4.35 10.81 20.92
C ALA A 766 3.63 9.83 19.98
N LEU A 767 2.34 9.53 20.23
CA LEU A 767 1.56 8.67 19.33
C LEU A 767 1.38 9.31 17.95
N ALA A 768 1.06 10.60 17.86
CA ALA A 768 0.92 11.29 16.57
C ALA A 768 2.24 11.35 15.78
N ALA A 769 3.37 11.47 16.47
CA ALA A 769 4.71 11.45 15.89
C ALA A 769 5.12 10.05 15.42
N ASN A 770 4.94 9.03 16.26
CA ASN A 770 5.21 7.62 15.93
C ASN A 770 4.42 7.16 14.70
N GLU A 771 3.16 7.57 14.60
CA GLU A 771 2.30 7.23 13.46
C GLU A 771 2.54 8.11 12.21
N GLY A 772 3.46 9.08 12.28
CA GLY A 772 3.77 9.99 11.18
C GLY A 772 2.66 10.98 10.84
N ILE A 773 1.64 11.12 11.70
CA ILE A 773 0.52 12.07 11.50
C ILE A 773 1.04 13.50 11.56
N ILE A 774 1.84 13.82 12.57
CA ILE A 774 2.59 15.07 12.67
C ILE A 774 4.07 14.72 12.64
N ILE A 775 4.82 15.43 11.79
CA ILE A 775 6.26 15.28 11.65
C ILE A 775 6.89 16.58 12.14
N GLY A 776 8.10 16.49 12.68
CA GLY A 776 8.89 17.66 13.07
C GLY A 776 9.17 18.59 11.89
N GLU A 777 9.51 19.83 12.22
CA GLU A 777 9.96 20.84 11.28
C GLU A 777 11.50 20.87 11.23
N GLU A 778 12.05 21.83 10.49
CA GLU A 778 13.51 22.00 10.33
C GLU A 778 14.23 22.04 11.69
N GLY A 779 15.41 21.41 11.78
CA GLY A 779 16.15 21.30 13.04
C GLY A 779 15.53 20.33 14.07
N ASN A 780 14.65 19.42 13.63
CA ASN A 780 13.94 18.46 14.47
C ASN A 780 13.09 19.12 15.57
N ALA A 781 12.55 20.32 15.34
CA ALA A 781 11.65 20.98 16.29
C ALA A 781 10.21 20.46 16.11
N PHE A 782 9.50 20.17 17.20
CA PHE A 782 8.07 19.86 17.15
C PHE A 782 7.20 21.11 17.12
N ASN A 783 7.65 22.20 17.73
CA ASN A 783 6.96 23.49 17.92
C ASN A 783 5.60 23.35 18.63
N PRO A 784 5.52 22.73 19.83
CA PRO A 784 4.26 22.28 20.45
C PRO A 784 3.25 23.40 20.72
N ASN A 785 3.75 24.59 21.06
CA ASN A 785 2.93 25.75 21.45
C ASN A 785 2.65 26.70 20.28
N ALA A 786 3.17 26.43 19.07
CA ALA A 786 2.84 27.20 17.88
C ALA A 786 1.42 26.87 17.39
N ASN A 787 0.72 27.88 16.86
CA ASN A 787 -0.61 27.71 16.28
C ASN A 787 -0.53 27.04 14.91
N SER A 788 -1.46 26.13 14.63
CA SER A 788 -1.49 25.37 13.37
C SER A 788 -2.21 26.13 12.25
N THR A 789 -1.64 26.11 11.06
CA THR A 789 -2.25 26.66 9.83
C THR A 789 -3.29 25.70 9.23
N ARG A 790 -4.22 26.22 8.42
CA ARG A 790 -5.20 25.40 7.68
C ARG A 790 -4.53 24.44 6.69
N ALA A 791 -3.39 24.81 6.09
CA ALA A 791 -2.60 23.90 5.26
C ALA A 791 -1.95 22.76 6.07
N GLN A 792 -1.38 23.03 7.26
CA GLN A 792 -0.88 21.97 8.16
C GLN A 792 -2.02 21.04 8.63
N ALA A 793 -3.18 21.59 8.96
CA ALA A 793 -4.36 20.80 9.32
C ALA A 793 -4.82 19.88 8.18
N ALA A 794 -4.83 20.37 6.93
CA ALA A 794 -5.14 19.55 5.76
C ALA A 794 -4.16 18.38 5.58
N VAL A 795 -2.86 18.60 5.82
CA VAL A 795 -1.84 17.52 5.79
C VAL A 795 -2.08 16.48 6.87
N VAL A 796 -2.40 16.91 8.10
CA VAL A 796 -2.75 16.00 9.21
C VAL A 796 -4.00 15.17 8.89
N ILE A 797 -5.05 15.80 8.38
CA ILE A 797 -6.29 15.14 7.97
C ILE A 797 -6.06 14.15 6.83
N TYR A 798 -5.25 14.52 5.83
CA TYR A 798 -4.88 13.59 4.75
C TYR A 798 -4.11 12.37 5.28
N ARG A 799 -3.21 12.55 6.26
CA ARG A 799 -2.51 11.42 6.89
C ARG A 799 -3.46 10.53 7.69
N LEU A 800 -4.41 11.11 8.41
CA LEU A 800 -5.46 10.37 9.14
C LEU A 800 -6.41 9.59 8.22
N LEU A 801 -6.68 10.10 7.01
CA LEU A 801 -7.45 9.37 5.99
C LEU A 801 -6.75 8.11 5.47
N ASN A 802 -5.43 8.04 5.60
CA ASN A 802 -4.59 6.93 5.16
C ASN A 802 -4.20 5.99 6.34
N LYS A 803 -5.05 5.91 7.38
CA LYS A 803 -4.93 5.03 8.56
C LYS A 803 -6.23 4.28 8.90
#